data_AF-A0A6B1IN13-F1
#
_entry.id   AF-A0A6B1IN13-F1
#
_cell.length_a   1.000
_cell.length_b   1.000
_cell.length_c   1.000
_cell.angle_alpha   90.00
_cell.angle_beta   90.00
_cell.angle_gamma   90.00
#
_symmetry.space_group_name_H-M   'P 1'
#
loop_
_entity.id
_entity.type
_entity.pdbx_description
1 polymer ?
#
loop_
_entity_poly.entity_id
_entity_poly.type
_entity_poly.pdbx_seq_one_letter_code
_entity_poly.pdbx_strand_id
1 'polypeptide(L)'
;MGKESHATDGAGRSGTDGDRVTNAYEAMFRAADDAIFLVDVVRRDGEYEFTFKQNNTAYQQQTGLTEDAMFGQTPRELLGDEQGIAVEANYRRCVEEGTTIEYEERLDFPAGTTDWQTKLTPVTEDGTVTQIIGIARDITEQKERERELRQTYRRFQTVLETMPAAVFLKDTDGRYLLMNQACRDVFDIDEDPVGMTDEDLFPEAVAAQAQADDRRVIEGGESIEIEETVPTPAGESIRLTRKSPVYDEQGSIRGVCGVSTDITEQRERERTLQQIKDRLELAVEGAQIGVWDWDMTTDEVEFNDQWAEMLGHSPDEIEPRLDAWERRVHPDDLAAVEDALSEHMAGETEYYDAEHRMRTAAGEWKWIRDVGRVVERDDDGEPVRAVGIHLDIDDRKRREAELERTRTLIERTQESASIGWWEVDLVDESLTWSDEVYRIHEVPTDETVELEDGIEFYHPDDRDAIERAFERLTEEGESYDLELRIVTATGRTRWVRAIGDPQFDGAGEVVGALGLFQDITERKRYEMALESTREELRTVIDLVPDLVFVKNREGEYLLANEATAAAYGLSPEEVEGRSEGDIIPDVDDSDEFRQDDLEVIESGEPKNVGEETLTTAAGETRILQTVKIPYKVPETGEDAVLGYARDVTDLKRYEQTLEEQRDTLMLLNQVVRHDIRNQLMVVKSYTELLEDSLPDDQSRTYARTVIGAAKQAADITETARDVTDVLLQVGTDQEPVDLRAELNQQIEQIRSEKDRATVTVNGAIPDVTVLADGLLEAVFRNLLTNAVVHNDKQVAEITISTSVSEDAVCVSIADNGPGIPDDHKEQIFQEGEKGLESGGTGIGLYLVKTLINRYDGDVWIEDNEPTGSVFVVELPLAE
;
A
#
# COMPACT_ATOMS: atom_id res chain seq x y z
N MET A 1 -21.02 -134.73 87.33
CA MET A 1 -21.11 -136.04 88.01
C MET A 1 -21.20 -137.11 86.93
N GLY A 2 -20.30 -138.11 86.97
CA GLY A 2 -20.26 -139.30 86.09
C GLY A 2 -19.34 -139.12 84.86
N LYS A 3 -18.07 -139.53 84.87
CA LYS A 3 -17.48 -140.91 84.73
C LYS A 3 -17.58 -141.45 83.29
N GLU A 4 -16.42 -141.60 82.62
CA GLU A 4 -15.72 -142.89 82.34
C GLU A 4 -16.44 -143.68 81.24
N SER A 5 -15.85 -144.46 80.34
CA SER A 5 -14.51 -144.95 80.01
C SER A 5 -14.77 -146.06 78.97
N HIS A 6 -13.76 -146.41 78.16
CA HIS A 6 -13.65 -147.72 77.50
C HIS A 6 -14.69 -148.06 76.43
N ALA A 7 -14.43 -148.98 75.50
CA ALA A 7 -13.22 -149.48 74.87
C ALA A 7 -13.74 -150.30 73.68
N THR A 8 -12.95 -150.28 72.62
CA THR A 8 -12.76 -151.32 71.60
C THR A 8 -13.32 -152.71 71.93
N ASP A 9 -14.22 -153.20 71.08
CA ASP A 9 -14.14 -154.46 70.30
C ASP A 9 -15.50 -154.66 69.60
N GLY A 10 -15.64 -155.16 68.38
CA GLY A 10 -14.76 -155.99 67.58
C GLY A 10 -15.63 -157.04 66.90
N ALA A 11 -15.94 -156.85 65.61
CA ALA A 11 -16.39 -157.82 64.60
C ALA A 11 -16.91 -157.01 63.39
N GLY A 12 -16.23 -156.88 62.26
CA GLY A 12 -15.63 -157.94 61.46
C GLY A 12 -16.56 -158.24 60.29
N ARG A 13 -16.33 -157.64 59.11
CA ARG A 13 -16.80 -158.13 57.81
C ARG A 13 -16.03 -157.46 56.67
N SER A 14 -15.37 -158.30 55.89
CA SER A 14 -14.54 -158.02 54.72
C SER A 14 -15.23 -157.17 53.65
N GLY A 15 -14.58 -156.09 53.23
CA GLY A 15 -14.96 -155.27 52.06
C GLY A 15 -14.36 -153.86 52.16
N THR A 16 -13.06 -153.68 51.95
CA THR A 16 -12.36 -152.41 52.23
C THR A 16 -11.16 -152.19 51.31
N ASP A 17 -11.19 -151.13 50.49
CA ASP A 17 -10.18 -150.05 50.49
C ASP A 17 -10.46 -148.92 49.46
N GLY A 18 -11.30 -149.15 48.44
CA GLY A 18 -11.65 -148.12 47.45
C GLY A 18 -12.62 -147.04 47.94
N ASP A 19 -13.65 -147.39 48.72
CA ASP A 19 -14.74 -146.46 49.09
C ASP A 19 -14.43 -145.50 50.26
N ARG A 20 -13.32 -145.72 50.99
CA ARG A 20 -12.98 -144.92 52.19
C ARG A 20 -12.22 -143.64 51.87
N VAL A 21 -11.37 -143.65 50.84
CA VAL A 21 -10.57 -142.48 50.44
C VAL A 21 -11.46 -141.41 49.80
N THR A 22 -12.44 -141.82 48.99
CA THR A 22 -13.40 -140.93 48.32
C THR A 22 -14.23 -140.09 49.30
N ASN A 23 -14.66 -140.67 50.43
CA ASN A 23 -15.47 -139.96 51.44
C ASN A 23 -14.72 -138.84 52.19
N ALA A 24 -13.39 -138.93 52.35
CA ALA A 24 -12.62 -137.92 53.09
C ALA A 24 -12.36 -136.66 52.27
N TYR A 25 -12.13 -136.80 50.96
CA TYR A 25 -11.96 -135.69 50.04
C TYR A 25 -13.23 -134.83 49.92
N GLU A 26 -14.40 -135.47 49.84
CA GLU A 26 -15.69 -134.75 49.77
C GLU A 26 -15.94 -133.89 51.02
N ALA A 27 -15.55 -134.36 52.21
CA ALA A 27 -15.72 -133.61 53.44
C ALA A 27 -14.82 -132.37 53.49
N MET A 28 -13.55 -132.48 53.07
CA MET A 28 -12.61 -131.34 53.02
C MET A 28 -13.01 -130.31 51.98
N PHE A 29 -13.41 -130.77 50.79
CA PHE A 29 -13.84 -129.89 49.71
C PHE A 29 -15.02 -129.02 50.15
N ARG A 30 -16.04 -129.62 50.80
CA ARG A 30 -17.21 -128.88 51.29
C ARG A 30 -16.94 -127.92 52.45
N ALA A 31 -15.91 -128.15 53.26
CA ALA A 31 -15.64 -127.39 54.48
C ALA A 31 -14.66 -126.21 54.32
N ALA A 32 -14.08 -125.99 53.14
CA ALA A 32 -13.14 -124.89 52.92
C ALA A 32 -13.83 -123.51 52.85
N ASP A 33 -13.21 -122.49 53.44
CA ASP A 33 -13.72 -121.09 53.48
C ASP A 33 -13.50 -120.34 52.16
N ASP A 34 -12.45 -120.70 51.42
CA ASP A 34 -12.23 -120.16 50.08
C ASP A 34 -13.19 -120.83 49.09
N ALA A 35 -13.58 -120.10 48.05
CA ALA A 35 -14.48 -120.59 47.02
C ALA A 35 -13.71 -121.55 46.09
N ILE A 36 -13.96 -122.86 46.20
CA ILE A 36 -13.26 -123.90 45.43
C ILE A 36 -14.18 -124.51 44.38
N PHE A 37 -13.68 -124.64 43.15
CA PHE A 37 -14.38 -125.27 42.04
C PHE A 37 -13.47 -126.17 41.21
N LEU A 38 -14.07 -127.14 40.53
CA LEU A 38 -13.42 -128.11 39.66
C LEU A 38 -14.03 -128.01 38.26
N VAL A 39 -13.18 -127.95 37.25
CA VAL A 39 -13.57 -127.82 35.83
C VAL A 39 -12.98 -128.99 35.07
N ASP A 40 -13.81 -129.72 34.33
CA ASP A 40 -13.35 -130.72 33.36
C ASP A 40 -12.87 -130.03 32.09
N VAL A 41 -11.76 -130.55 31.53
CA VAL A 41 -11.13 -130.04 30.32
C VAL A 41 -11.21 -131.13 29.25
N VAL A 42 -11.89 -130.84 28.14
CA VAL A 42 -11.98 -131.73 26.98
C VAL A 42 -11.43 -131.02 25.76
N ARG A 43 -10.51 -131.64 25.03
CA ARG A 43 -9.99 -131.08 23.77
C ARG A 43 -10.77 -131.64 22.58
N ARG A 44 -11.49 -130.78 21.85
CA ARG A 44 -12.23 -131.13 20.63
C ARG A 44 -11.84 -130.20 19.49
N ASP A 45 -11.50 -130.76 18.34
CA ASP A 45 -11.13 -130.04 17.10
C ASP A 45 -10.07 -128.94 17.29
N GLY A 46 -9.13 -129.17 18.22
CA GLY A 46 -8.03 -128.26 18.52
C GLY A 46 -8.32 -127.24 19.63
N GLU A 47 -9.59 -127.03 20.02
CA GLU A 47 -10.01 -126.14 21.10
C GLU A 47 -10.30 -126.91 22.40
N TYR A 48 -10.18 -126.19 23.52
CA TYR A 48 -10.52 -126.70 24.85
C TYR A 48 -11.95 -126.30 25.21
N GLU A 49 -12.76 -127.28 25.56
CA GLU A 49 -14.09 -127.15 26.15
C GLU A 49 -13.96 -127.32 27.66
N PHE A 50 -14.44 -126.34 28.41
CA PHE A 50 -14.37 -126.27 29.87
C PHE A 50 -15.77 -126.44 30.44
N THR A 51 -16.00 -127.48 31.23
CA THR A 51 -17.29 -127.69 31.90
C THR A 51 -17.09 -127.85 33.39
N PHE A 52 -17.82 -127.08 34.19
CA PHE A 52 -17.71 -127.20 35.63
C PHE A 52 -18.21 -128.58 36.10
N LYS A 53 -17.39 -129.25 36.89
CA LYS A 53 -17.70 -130.56 37.46
C LYS A 53 -18.16 -130.49 38.90
N GLN A 54 -17.62 -129.54 39.68
CA GLN A 54 -17.93 -129.49 41.09
C GLN A 54 -17.62 -128.12 41.69
N ASN A 55 -18.35 -127.70 42.73
CA ASN A 55 -17.98 -126.57 43.58
C ASN A 55 -18.26 -126.85 45.05
N ASN A 56 -17.57 -126.13 45.93
CA ASN A 56 -17.79 -126.23 47.36
C ASN A 56 -18.84 -125.25 47.88
N THR A 57 -19.20 -125.42 49.15
CA THR A 57 -20.22 -124.59 49.81
C THR A 57 -19.83 -123.11 49.88
N ALA A 58 -18.55 -122.76 50.06
CA ALA A 58 -18.11 -121.37 50.08
C ALA A 58 -18.29 -120.68 48.72
N TYR A 59 -18.00 -121.38 47.61
CA TYR A 59 -18.26 -120.89 46.26
C TYR A 59 -19.76 -120.61 46.09
N GLN A 60 -20.62 -121.52 46.54
CA GLN A 60 -22.07 -121.33 46.44
C GLN A 60 -22.58 -120.16 47.29
N GLN A 61 -22.02 -119.93 48.48
CA GLN A 61 -22.44 -118.83 49.34
C GLN A 61 -22.01 -117.47 48.81
N GLN A 62 -20.77 -117.35 48.34
CA GLN A 62 -20.21 -116.07 47.90
C GLN A 62 -20.69 -115.68 46.50
N THR A 63 -20.97 -116.65 45.62
CA THR A 63 -21.50 -116.39 44.27
C THR A 63 -23.04 -116.48 44.21
N GLY A 64 -23.67 -117.28 45.08
CA GLY A 64 -25.10 -117.58 44.99
C GLY A 64 -25.48 -118.66 43.97
N LEU A 65 -24.50 -119.31 43.32
CA LEU A 65 -24.73 -120.38 42.34
C LEU A 65 -24.70 -121.75 43.01
N THR A 66 -25.70 -122.62 42.77
CA THR A 66 -25.73 -123.98 43.33
C THR A 66 -24.87 -124.95 42.51
N GLU A 67 -24.43 -126.05 43.14
CA GLU A 67 -23.64 -127.10 42.46
C GLU A 67 -24.36 -127.66 41.22
N ASP A 68 -25.65 -127.97 41.33
CA ASP A 68 -26.48 -128.49 40.23
C ASP A 68 -26.64 -127.51 39.06
N ALA A 69 -26.68 -126.20 39.35
CA ALA A 69 -26.78 -125.19 38.31
C ALA A 69 -25.46 -125.03 37.54
N MET A 70 -24.34 -125.28 38.21
CA MET A 70 -23.01 -125.17 37.64
C MET A 70 -22.59 -126.44 36.90
N PHE A 71 -23.01 -127.62 37.38
CA PHE A 71 -22.57 -128.91 36.87
C PHE A 71 -22.82 -129.06 35.36
N GLY A 72 -21.77 -129.39 34.61
CA GLY A 72 -21.81 -129.59 33.17
C GLY A 72 -21.89 -128.31 32.34
N GLN A 73 -22.04 -127.14 32.97
CA GLN A 73 -22.09 -125.87 32.25
C GLN A 73 -20.68 -125.36 31.95
N THR A 74 -20.57 -124.66 30.83
CA THR A 74 -19.38 -123.86 30.49
C THR A 74 -19.39 -122.53 31.23
N PRO A 75 -18.24 -121.85 31.41
CA PRO A 75 -18.21 -120.51 32.00
C PRO A 75 -19.06 -119.49 31.22
N ARG A 76 -19.21 -119.66 29.90
CA ARG A 76 -20.13 -118.83 29.08
C ARG A 76 -21.60 -119.06 29.41
N GLU A 77 -22.01 -120.31 29.58
CA GLU A 77 -23.38 -120.63 29.98
C GLU A 77 -23.69 -120.12 31.39
N LEU A 78 -22.69 -120.14 32.28
CA LEU A 78 -22.86 -119.78 33.68
C LEU A 78 -22.82 -118.26 33.95
N LEU A 79 -21.85 -117.54 33.35
CA LEU A 79 -21.58 -116.12 33.64
C LEU A 79 -22.01 -115.18 32.50
N GLY A 80 -22.56 -115.75 31.41
CA GLY A 80 -22.84 -115.06 30.17
C GLY A 80 -21.61 -114.97 29.27
N ASP A 81 -21.83 -114.67 27.99
CA ASP A 81 -20.76 -114.68 26.98
C ASP A 81 -19.58 -113.77 27.33
N GLU A 82 -19.84 -112.55 27.84
CA GLU A 82 -18.79 -111.57 28.09
C GLU A 82 -17.84 -111.99 29.24
N GLN A 83 -18.41 -112.31 30.41
CA GLN A 83 -17.61 -112.75 31.57
C GLN A 83 -17.08 -114.16 31.36
N GLY A 84 -17.88 -115.05 30.78
CA GLY A 84 -17.51 -116.43 30.51
C GLY A 84 -16.35 -116.57 29.55
N ILE A 85 -16.26 -115.74 28.50
CA ILE A 85 -15.09 -115.71 27.61
C ILE A 85 -13.83 -115.31 28.38
N ALA A 86 -13.90 -114.30 29.25
CA ALA A 86 -12.76 -113.85 30.05
C ALA A 86 -12.29 -114.92 31.04
N VAL A 87 -13.24 -115.59 31.71
CA VAL A 87 -12.96 -116.69 32.63
C VAL A 87 -12.38 -117.90 31.87
N GLU A 88 -12.95 -118.28 30.72
CA GLU A 88 -12.40 -119.34 29.86
C GLU A 88 -11.00 -119.01 29.35
N ALA A 89 -10.69 -117.75 29.08
CA ALA A 89 -9.34 -117.34 28.67
C ALA A 89 -8.32 -117.62 29.78
N ASN A 90 -8.68 -117.35 31.04
CA ASN A 90 -7.85 -117.72 32.18
C ASN A 90 -7.73 -119.24 32.35
N TYR A 91 -8.81 -119.98 32.10
CA TYR A 91 -8.80 -121.45 32.19
C TYR A 91 -7.91 -122.04 31.09
N ARG A 92 -8.02 -121.54 29.87
CA ARG A 92 -7.16 -121.89 28.73
C ARG A 92 -5.71 -121.57 29.02
N ARG A 93 -5.42 -120.39 29.57
CA ARG A 93 -4.06 -120.00 29.99
C ARG A 93 -3.48 -121.01 31.00
N CYS A 94 -4.27 -121.40 32.01
CA CYS A 94 -3.87 -122.41 32.99
C CYS A 94 -3.56 -123.77 32.34
N VAL A 95 -4.36 -124.19 31.35
CA VAL A 95 -4.17 -125.47 30.63
C VAL A 95 -2.95 -125.43 29.70
N GLU A 96 -2.76 -124.35 28.95
CA GLU A 96 -1.67 -124.21 27.98
C GLU A 96 -0.30 -124.08 28.68
N GLU A 97 -0.25 -123.34 29.80
CA GLU A 97 0.97 -123.22 30.60
C GLU A 97 1.26 -124.49 31.41
N GLY A 98 0.22 -125.26 31.76
CA GLY A 98 0.36 -126.47 32.57
C GLY A 98 0.82 -126.20 34.02
N THR A 99 0.75 -124.95 34.49
CA THR A 99 1.14 -124.52 35.83
C THR A 99 0.04 -123.70 36.52
N THR A 100 0.13 -123.55 37.84
CA THR A 100 -0.82 -122.76 38.63
C THR A 100 -0.70 -121.26 38.33
N ILE A 101 -1.84 -120.57 38.11
CA ILE A 101 -1.91 -119.12 37.87
C ILE A 101 -2.76 -118.40 38.93
N GLU A 102 -2.43 -117.14 39.21
CA GLU A 102 -3.18 -116.24 40.10
C GLU A 102 -3.52 -114.92 39.38
N TYR A 103 -4.73 -114.40 39.60
CA TYR A 103 -5.18 -113.14 39.00
C TYR A 103 -6.32 -112.50 39.81
N GLU A 104 -6.52 -111.20 39.63
CA GLU A 104 -7.71 -110.50 40.13
C GLU A 104 -8.75 -110.40 39.01
N GLU A 105 -10.02 -110.60 39.35
CA GLU A 105 -11.14 -110.46 38.43
C GLU A 105 -12.33 -109.84 39.14
N ARG A 106 -13.12 -109.06 38.41
CA ARG A 106 -14.38 -108.54 38.91
C ARG A 106 -15.50 -109.31 38.22
N LEU A 107 -16.30 -110.03 39.01
CA LEU A 107 -17.36 -110.87 38.50
C LEU A 107 -18.71 -110.43 39.06
N ASP A 108 -19.69 -110.42 38.17
CA ASP A 108 -21.10 -110.23 38.45
C ASP A 108 -21.74 -111.60 38.66
N PHE A 109 -21.97 -111.90 39.94
CA PHE A 109 -22.72 -113.07 40.35
C PHE A 109 -24.14 -112.70 40.78
N PRO A 110 -25.09 -113.66 40.87
CA PRO A 110 -26.42 -113.40 41.40
C PRO A 110 -26.44 -112.76 42.79
N ALA A 111 -25.42 -113.03 43.63
CA ALA A 111 -25.28 -112.42 44.95
C ALA A 111 -24.80 -110.95 44.91
N GLY A 112 -24.26 -110.48 43.79
CA GLY A 112 -23.76 -109.12 43.59
C GLY A 112 -22.41 -109.07 42.86
N THR A 113 -22.03 -107.87 42.45
CA THR A 113 -20.71 -107.61 41.87
C THR A 113 -19.64 -107.67 42.94
N THR A 114 -18.63 -108.50 42.75
CA THR A 114 -17.55 -108.70 43.72
C THR A 114 -16.20 -108.69 43.01
N ASP A 115 -15.19 -108.13 43.67
CA ASP A 115 -13.80 -108.17 43.21
C ASP A 115 -13.12 -109.39 43.85
N TRP A 116 -12.56 -110.28 43.03
CA TRP A 116 -12.01 -111.57 43.41
C TRP A 116 -10.52 -111.66 43.13
N GLN A 117 -9.81 -112.42 43.97
CA GLN A 117 -8.47 -112.93 43.72
C GLN A 117 -8.57 -114.45 43.54
N THR A 118 -8.35 -114.93 42.31
CA THR A 118 -8.56 -116.32 41.90
C THR A 118 -7.25 -117.02 41.57
N LYS A 119 -7.10 -118.28 42.01
CA LYS A 119 -5.98 -119.17 41.78
C LYS A 119 -6.44 -120.46 41.09
N LEU A 120 -5.88 -120.78 39.93
CA LEU A 120 -6.23 -121.98 39.15
C LEU A 120 -5.06 -122.95 39.08
N THR A 121 -5.29 -124.25 39.29
CA THR A 121 -4.25 -125.31 39.27
C THR A 121 -4.67 -126.47 38.35
N PRO A 122 -3.86 -126.83 37.33
CA PRO A 122 -4.20 -127.91 36.41
C PRO A 122 -3.92 -129.30 37.01
N VAL A 123 -4.75 -130.28 36.65
CA VAL A 123 -4.62 -131.70 37.01
C VAL A 123 -4.37 -132.51 35.75
N THR A 124 -3.26 -133.25 35.70
CA THR A 124 -2.81 -133.99 34.50
C THR A 124 -2.86 -135.50 34.67
N GLU A 125 -3.42 -136.21 33.69
CA GLU A 125 -3.30 -137.67 33.52
C GLU A 125 -2.58 -137.97 32.19
N ASP A 126 -1.57 -138.85 32.23
CA ASP A 126 -0.72 -139.22 31.07
C ASP A 126 -0.18 -138.01 30.25
N GLY A 127 0.15 -136.93 30.95
CA GLY A 127 0.71 -135.70 30.36
C GLY A 127 -0.32 -134.76 29.71
N THR A 128 -1.61 -135.08 29.79
CA THR A 128 -2.70 -134.20 29.30
C THR A 128 -3.47 -133.64 30.49
N VAL A 129 -3.74 -132.32 30.49
CA VAL A 129 -4.59 -131.70 31.52
C VAL A 129 -6.03 -132.18 31.31
N THR A 130 -6.58 -132.86 32.31
CA THR A 130 -7.95 -133.39 32.29
C THR A 130 -8.90 -132.54 33.14
N GLN A 131 -8.38 -131.84 34.15
CA GLN A 131 -9.19 -130.98 35.04
C GLN A 131 -8.44 -129.73 35.51
N ILE A 132 -9.17 -128.73 36.00
CA ILE A 132 -8.64 -127.53 36.68
C ILE A 132 -9.32 -127.39 38.04
N ILE A 133 -8.53 -127.14 39.08
CA ILE A 133 -9.01 -126.76 40.42
C ILE A 133 -8.84 -125.24 40.57
N GLY A 134 -9.92 -124.51 40.80
CA GLY A 134 -9.91 -123.09 41.13
C GLY A 134 -10.18 -122.82 42.60
N ILE A 135 -9.52 -121.80 43.16
CA ILE A 135 -9.71 -121.27 44.52
C ILE A 135 -9.83 -119.74 44.42
N ALA A 136 -10.92 -119.13 44.90
CA ALA A 136 -11.16 -117.69 44.80
C ALA A 136 -11.49 -117.03 46.15
N ARG A 137 -11.04 -115.77 46.35
CA ARG A 137 -11.25 -114.92 47.56
C ARG A 137 -11.76 -113.51 47.21
N ASP A 138 -12.71 -112.95 47.97
CA ASP A 138 -13.24 -111.58 47.81
C ASP A 138 -12.32 -110.47 48.41
N ILE A 139 -12.12 -109.35 47.70
CA ILE A 139 -11.25 -108.20 48.06
C ILE A 139 -11.94 -106.80 47.94
N THR A 140 -13.27 -106.73 47.93
CA THR A 140 -14.04 -105.52 47.55
C THR A 140 -13.78 -104.26 48.43
N GLU A 141 -13.81 -104.37 49.78
CA GLU A 141 -13.70 -103.21 50.70
C GLU A 141 -12.38 -102.43 50.58
N GLN A 142 -11.29 -103.10 50.20
CA GLN A 142 -9.98 -102.48 50.09
C GLN A 142 -9.93 -101.47 48.92
N LYS A 143 -10.58 -101.79 47.80
CA LYS A 143 -10.57 -100.95 46.59
C LYS A 143 -11.39 -99.66 46.75
N GLU A 144 -12.34 -99.60 47.67
CA GLU A 144 -13.19 -98.41 47.87
C GLU A 144 -12.44 -97.26 48.56
N ARG A 145 -11.67 -97.52 49.62
CA ARG A 145 -10.90 -96.48 50.35
C ARG A 145 -9.84 -95.79 49.50
N GLU A 146 -9.17 -96.54 48.62
CA GLU A 146 -8.17 -95.97 47.71
C GLU A 146 -8.81 -94.98 46.70
N ARG A 147 -10.08 -95.15 46.34
CA ARG A 147 -10.78 -94.27 45.40
C ARG A 147 -11.10 -92.90 46.00
N GLU A 148 -11.52 -92.84 47.27
CA GLU A 148 -11.89 -91.59 47.96
C GLU A 148 -10.70 -90.63 48.12
N LEU A 149 -9.56 -91.12 48.61
CA LEU A 149 -8.35 -90.30 48.76
C LEU A 149 -7.90 -89.71 47.42
N ARG A 150 -7.96 -90.53 46.37
CA ARG A 150 -7.62 -90.11 45.00
C ARG A 150 -8.56 -89.03 44.46
N GLN A 151 -9.83 -89.04 44.87
CA GLN A 151 -10.81 -88.04 44.44
C GLN A 151 -10.57 -86.67 45.10
N THR A 152 -10.29 -86.64 46.41
CA THR A 152 -10.00 -85.39 47.14
C THR A 152 -8.71 -84.74 46.66
N TYR A 153 -7.65 -85.52 46.47
CA TYR A 153 -6.38 -85.03 45.94
C TYR A 153 -6.55 -84.41 44.54
N ARG A 154 -7.30 -85.07 43.65
CA ARG A 154 -7.61 -84.52 42.32
C ARG A 154 -8.37 -83.20 42.38
N ARG A 155 -9.37 -83.07 43.26
CA ARG A 155 -10.15 -81.82 43.40
C ARG A 155 -9.27 -80.63 43.80
N PHE A 156 -8.39 -80.83 44.79
CA PHE A 156 -7.45 -79.79 45.22
C PHE A 156 -6.49 -79.39 44.11
N GLN A 157 -5.91 -80.39 43.42
CA GLN A 157 -5.02 -80.16 42.29
C GLN A 157 -5.74 -79.38 41.17
N THR A 158 -6.98 -79.71 40.82
CA THR A 158 -7.75 -78.98 39.79
C THR A 158 -7.96 -77.52 40.15
N VAL A 159 -8.31 -77.18 41.39
CA VAL A 159 -8.55 -75.79 41.79
C VAL A 159 -7.27 -74.96 41.69
N LEU A 160 -6.15 -75.48 42.18
CA LEU A 160 -4.87 -74.79 42.06
C LEU A 160 -4.48 -74.61 40.59
N GLU A 161 -4.53 -75.69 39.80
CA GLU A 161 -4.10 -75.68 38.39
C GLU A 161 -4.98 -74.81 37.48
N THR A 162 -6.24 -74.55 37.83
CA THR A 162 -7.15 -73.71 37.04
C THR A 162 -7.24 -72.27 37.52
N MET A 163 -6.57 -71.91 38.62
CA MET A 163 -6.63 -70.55 39.17
C MET A 163 -5.82 -69.58 38.28
N PRO A 164 -6.41 -68.43 37.87
CA PRO A 164 -5.74 -67.47 36.99
C PRO A 164 -4.63 -66.66 37.66
N ALA A 165 -4.62 -66.58 39.00
CA ALA A 165 -3.50 -65.97 39.71
C ALA A 165 -2.33 -66.94 39.77
N ALA A 166 -1.11 -66.42 39.63
CA ALA A 166 0.10 -67.19 39.83
C ALA A 166 0.24 -67.52 41.31
N VAL A 167 0.15 -68.82 41.64
CA VAL A 167 0.28 -69.33 43.01
C VAL A 167 1.52 -70.20 43.10
N PHE A 168 2.35 -69.90 44.10
CA PHE A 168 3.53 -70.69 44.42
C PHE A 168 3.62 -70.99 45.91
N LEU A 169 4.27 -72.11 46.23
CA LEU A 169 4.67 -72.48 47.57
C LEU A 169 6.17 -72.70 47.59
N LYS A 170 6.87 -72.11 48.55
CA LYS A 170 8.29 -72.35 48.80
C LYS A 170 8.52 -72.91 50.19
N ASP A 171 9.57 -73.69 50.37
CA ASP A 171 10.08 -74.06 51.70
C ASP A 171 10.85 -72.89 52.37
N THR A 172 11.34 -73.10 53.59
CA THR A 172 12.11 -72.10 54.33
C THR A 172 13.48 -71.79 53.72
N ASP A 173 13.99 -72.66 52.85
CA ASP A 173 15.25 -72.47 52.13
C ASP A 173 15.03 -71.78 50.76
N GLY A 174 13.80 -71.38 50.46
CA GLY A 174 13.43 -70.68 49.23
C GLY A 174 13.23 -71.59 48.02
N ARG A 175 13.11 -72.91 48.22
CA ARG A 175 12.87 -73.86 47.12
C ARG A 175 11.38 -73.98 46.85
N TYR A 176 10.99 -73.90 45.58
CA TYR A 176 9.61 -74.10 45.17
C TYR A 176 9.18 -75.55 45.46
N LEU A 177 8.10 -75.70 46.21
CA LEU A 177 7.42 -76.96 46.50
C LEU A 177 6.19 -77.17 45.63
N LEU A 178 5.63 -76.07 45.10
CA LEU A 178 4.49 -76.08 44.21
C LEU A 178 4.46 -74.80 43.40
N MET A 179 4.09 -74.93 42.13
CA MET A 179 3.56 -73.83 41.33
C MET A 179 2.32 -74.33 40.62
N ASN A 180 1.26 -73.53 40.55
CA ASN A 180 0.14 -73.84 39.68
C ASN A 180 0.44 -73.48 38.21
N GLN A 181 -0.42 -73.91 37.29
CA GLN A 181 -0.29 -73.61 35.86
C GLN A 181 -0.08 -72.12 35.59
N ALA A 182 -0.88 -71.23 36.18
CA ALA A 182 -0.72 -69.79 35.94
C ALA A 182 0.65 -69.25 36.40
N CYS A 183 1.24 -69.79 37.46
CA CYS A 183 2.58 -69.43 37.89
C CYS A 183 3.66 -69.99 36.95
N ARG A 184 3.46 -71.20 36.43
CA ARG A 184 4.35 -71.79 35.41
C ARG A 184 4.29 -71.02 34.10
N ASP A 185 3.10 -70.60 33.67
CA ASP A 185 2.90 -69.79 32.46
C ASP A 185 3.61 -68.43 32.56
N VAL A 186 3.61 -67.80 33.74
CA VAL A 186 4.33 -66.54 33.97
C VAL A 186 5.84 -66.70 33.77
N PHE A 187 6.40 -67.85 34.13
CA PHE A 187 7.84 -68.14 34.07
C PHE A 187 8.24 -69.02 32.88
N ASP A 188 7.30 -69.43 32.01
CA ASP A 188 7.50 -70.35 30.89
C ASP A 188 8.15 -71.69 31.30
N ILE A 189 7.70 -72.24 32.42
CA ILE A 189 8.23 -73.49 32.98
C ILE A 189 7.34 -74.67 32.56
N ASP A 190 7.80 -75.44 31.58
CA ASP A 190 7.15 -76.69 31.17
C ASP A 190 7.52 -77.90 32.05
N GLU A 191 8.64 -77.82 32.78
CA GLU A 191 9.15 -78.90 33.64
C GLU A 191 8.57 -78.85 35.07
N ASP A 192 8.84 -79.89 35.87
CA ASP A 192 8.43 -79.92 37.29
C ASP A 192 9.16 -78.82 38.06
N PRO A 193 8.45 -77.78 38.56
CA PRO A 193 9.09 -76.63 39.21
C PRO A 193 9.60 -76.96 40.62
N VAL A 194 9.36 -78.18 41.11
CA VAL A 194 9.73 -78.61 42.46
C VAL A 194 11.25 -78.63 42.62
N GLY A 195 11.76 -77.84 43.55
CA GLY A 195 13.16 -77.75 43.93
C GLY A 195 13.92 -76.55 43.33
N MET A 196 13.33 -75.86 42.34
CA MET A 196 13.85 -74.61 41.78
C MET A 196 13.92 -73.52 42.85
N THR A 197 14.72 -72.49 42.63
CA THR A 197 14.89 -71.31 43.49
C THR A 197 14.64 -70.03 42.70
N ASP A 198 14.50 -68.89 43.38
CA ASP A 198 14.37 -67.59 42.70
C ASP A 198 15.53 -67.29 41.75
N GLU A 199 16.74 -67.78 42.04
CA GLU A 199 17.93 -67.60 41.21
C GLU A 199 17.85 -68.37 39.88
N ASP A 200 17.05 -69.43 39.84
CA ASP A 200 16.81 -70.22 38.62
C ASP A 200 15.80 -69.53 37.69
N LEU A 201 14.98 -68.61 38.21
CA LEU A 201 13.84 -68.02 37.51
C LEU A 201 13.98 -66.53 37.20
N PHE A 202 14.72 -65.80 38.03
CA PHE A 202 14.84 -64.35 37.95
C PHE A 202 16.29 -63.89 37.77
N PRO A 203 16.52 -62.75 37.11
CA PRO A 203 17.80 -62.06 37.16
C PRO A 203 18.23 -61.74 38.60
N GLU A 204 19.53 -61.70 38.86
CA GLU A 204 20.14 -61.59 40.21
C GLU A 204 19.49 -60.52 41.11
N ALA A 205 19.21 -59.33 40.55
CA ALA A 205 18.58 -58.24 41.31
C ALA A 205 17.13 -58.53 41.72
N VAL A 206 16.35 -59.16 40.85
CA VAL A 206 14.94 -59.52 41.10
C VAL A 206 14.87 -60.72 42.04
N ALA A 207 15.75 -61.72 41.86
CA ALA A 207 15.88 -62.87 42.75
C ALA A 207 16.22 -62.44 44.19
N ALA A 208 17.22 -61.56 44.36
CA ALA A 208 17.62 -61.06 45.67
C ALA A 208 16.49 -60.30 46.39
N GLN A 209 15.70 -59.52 45.63
CA GLN A 209 14.54 -58.80 46.18
C GLN A 209 13.43 -59.78 46.59
N ALA A 210 13.11 -60.76 45.74
CA ALA A 210 12.11 -61.78 46.05
C ALA A 210 12.47 -62.58 47.32
N GLN A 211 13.74 -62.98 47.46
CA GLN A 211 14.27 -63.64 48.65
C GLN A 211 14.20 -62.76 49.90
N ALA A 212 14.48 -61.47 49.78
CA ALA A 212 14.37 -60.52 50.90
C ALA A 212 12.93 -60.39 51.38
N ASP A 213 11.97 -60.35 50.46
CA ASP A 213 10.55 -60.28 50.78
C ASP A 213 10.03 -61.60 51.37
N ASP A 214 10.48 -62.76 50.88
CA ASP A 214 10.16 -64.06 51.48
C ASP A 214 10.70 -64.16 52.92
N ARG A 215 11.94 -63.68 53.16
CA ARG A 215 12.54 -63.63 54.50
C ARG A 215 11.74 -62.73 55.45
N ARG A 216 11.25 -61.58 54.98
CA ARG A 216 10.38 -60.70 55.77
C ARG A 216 9.10 -61.40 56.23
N VAL A 217 8.50 -62.25 55.38
CA VAL A 217 7.31 -63.04 55.74
C VAL A 217 7.65 -64.15 56.73
N ILE A 218 8.77 -64.84 56.55
CA ILE A 218 9.20 -65.94 57.43
C ILE A 218 9.59 -65.42 58.82
N GLU A 219 10.40 -64.36 58.88
CA GLU A 219 10.87 -63.78 60.15
C GLU A 219 9.77 -62.97 60.85
N GLY A 220 8.93 -62.26 60.08
CA GLY A 220 7.85 -61.42 60.61
C GLY A 220 6.59 -62.19 60.98
N GLY A 221 6.31 -63.32 60.32
CA GLY A 221 5.08 -64.11 60.52
C GLY A 221 3.80 -63.44 60.00
N GLU A 222 3.92 -62.34 59.25
CA GLU A 222 2.79 -61.57 58.70
C GLU A 222 2.80 -61.58 57.17
N SER A 223 1.61 -61.43 56.57
CA SER A 223 1.49 -61.30 55.11
C SER A 223 1.94 -59.91 54.64
N ILE A 224 2.66 -59.85 53.53
CA ILE A 224 3.02 -58.59 52.85
C ILE A 224 2.39 -58.54 51.46
N GLU A 225 2.15 -57.32 50.97
CA GLU A 225 1.66 -57.04 49.61
C GLU A 225 2.56 -55.98 48.98
N ILE A 226 3.08 -56.29 47.78
CA ILE A 226 4.08 -55.48 47.08
C ILE A 226 3.76 -55.41 45.58
N GLU A 227 4.06 -54.27 44.96
CA GLU A 227 4.14 -54.16 43.51
C GLU A 227 5.56 -54.52 43.07
N GLU A 228 5.70 -55.55 42.24
CA GLU A 228 6.98 -56.03 41.73
C GLU A 228 6.97 -56.06 40.19
N THR A 229 8.12 -55.79 39.59
CA THR A 229 8.32 -55.92 38.14
C THR A 229 8.99 -57.27 37.88
N VAL A 230 8.24 -58.16 37.24
CA VAL A 230 8.66 -59.53 36.95
C VAL A 230 9.03 -59.62 35.46
N PRO A 231 10.25 -60.05 35.12
CA PRO A 231 10.60 -60.38 33.75
C PRO A 231 9.85 -61.64 33.31
N THR A 232 9.10 -61.53 32.22
CA THR A 232 8.38 -62.64 31.56
C THR A 232 8.88 -62.79 30.12
N PRO A 233 8.60 -63.91 29.43
CA PRO A 233 8.97 -64.05 28.01
C PRO A 233 8.36 -62.98 27.09
N ALA A 234 7.22 -62.40 27.48
CA ALA A 234 6.54 -61.34 26.74
C ALA A 234 7.10 -59.92 27.04
N GLY A 235 8.06 -59.81 27.96
CA GLY A 235 8.61 -58.54 28.46
C GLY A 235 8.44 -58.38 29.97
N GLU A 236 8.60 -57.17 30.47
CA GLU A 236 8.38 -56.86 31.90
C GLU A 236 6.87 -56.79 32.22
N SER A 237 6.43 -57.47 33.27
CA SER A 237 5.06 -57.42 33.80
C SER A 237 5.08 -56.79 35.19
N ILE A 238 4.19 -55.82 35.44
CA ILE A 238 4.00 -55.21 36.75
C ILE A 238 2.93 -56.02 37.48
N ARG A 239 3.29 -56.64 38.60
CA ARG A 239 2.41 -57.55 39.35
C ARG A 239 2.23 -57.11 40.80
N LEU A 240 1.02 -57.26 41.31
CA LEU A 240 0.69 -57.10 42.72
C LEU A 240 0.74 -58.49 43.38
N THR A 241 1.73 -58.69 44.26
CA THR A 241 2.01 -59.99 44.87
C THR A 241 1.80 -59.95 46.38
N ARG A 242 0.96 -60.87 46.87
CA ARG A 242 0.71 -61.11 48.29
C ARG A 242 1.40 -62.39 48.76
N LYS A 243 2.32 -62.26 49.71
CA LYS A 243 3.09 -63.39 50.28
C LYS A 243 2.63 -63.68 51.71
N SER A 244 2.39 -64.94 52.05
CA SER A 244 1.84 -65.39 53.33
C SER A 244 2.58 -66.60 53.91
N PRO A 245 2.76 -66.70 55.24
CA PRO A 245 3.43 -67.84 55.85
C PRO A 245 2.56 -69.10 55.84
N VAL A 246 3.18 -70.27 55.60
CA VAL A 246 2.54 -71.59 55.65
C VAL A 246 3.05 -72.37 56.85
N TYR A 247 2.14 -72.95 57.62
CA TYR A 247 2.44 -73.62 58.89
C TYR A 247 2.39 -75.14 58.77
N ASP A 248 3.20 -75.84 59.57
CA ASP A 248 3.10 -77.29 59.76
C ASP A 248 2.08 -77.68 60.85
N GLU A 249 1.90 -78.99 61.08
CA GLU A 249 1.00 -79.54 62.10
C GLU A 249 1.36 -79.12 63.55
N GLN A 250 2.58 -78.63 63.76
CA GLN A 250 3.11 -78.19 65.06
C GLN A 250 3.05 -76.66 65.22
N GLY A 251 2.55 -75.93 64.21
CA GLY A 251 2.41 -74.48 64.22
C GLY A 251 3.68 -73.70 63.87
N SER A 252 4.72 -74.38 63.37
CA SER A 252 5.95 -73.72 62.90
C SER A 252 5.83 -73.32 61.43
N ILE A 253 6.43 -72.19 61.03
CA ILE A 253 6.44 -71.76 59.63
C ILE A 253 7.33 -72.74 58.84
N ARG A 254 6.71 -73.42 57.87
CA ARG A 254 7.33 -74.40 56.98
C ARG A 254 7.64 -73.83 55.60
N GLY A 255 7.12 -72.65 55.28
CA GLY A 255 7.28 -72.06 53.95
C GLY A 255 6.50 -70.78 53.73
N VAL A 256 6.54 -70.29 52.49
CA VAL A 256 5.84 -69.08 52.03
C VAL A 256 4.94 -69.45 50.86
N CYS A 257 3.67 -69.06 50.93
CA CYS A 257 2.72 -69.12 49.83
C CYS A 257 2.56 -67.72 49.24
N GLY A 258 2.82 -67.57 47.95
CA GLY A 258 2.62 -66.34 47.21
C GLY A 258 1.44 -66.45 46.25
N VAL A 259 0.67 -65.37 46.16
CA VAL A 259 -0.38 -65.17 45.14
C VAL A 259 -0.07 -63.86 44.41
N SER A 260 0.15 -63.95 43.09
CA SER A 260 0.55 -62.81 42.25
C SER A 260 -0.46 -62.54 41.14
N THR A 261 -0.90 -61.28 41.03
CA THR A 261 -1.88 -60.79 40.05
C THR A 261 -1.25 -59.75 39.13
N ASP A 262 -1.49 -59.84 37.83
CA ASP A 262 -0.99 -58.86 36.86
C ASP A 262 -1.79 -57.55 36.91
N ILE A 263 -1.10 -56.40 36.99
CA ILE A 263 -1.70 -55.04 37.00
C ILE A 263 -1.12 -54.14 35.88
N THR A 264 -0.39 -54.72 34.92
CA THR A 264 0.33 -53.98 33.87
C THR A 264 -0.61 -53.07 33.06
N GLU A 265 -1.71 -53.62 32.55
CA GLU A 265 -2.67 -52.89 31.71
C GLU A 265 -3.32 -51.71 32.44
N GLN A 266 -3.54 -51.83 33.76
CA GLN A 266 -4.12 -50.75 34.56
C GLN A 266 -3.14 -49.57 34.68
N ARG A 267 -1.85 -49.83 34.91
CA ARG A 267 -0.81 -48.79 35.03
C ARG A 267 -0.55 -48.08 33.70
N GLU A 268 -0.63 -48.79 32.59
CA GLU A 268 -0.49 -48.20 31.25
C GLU A 268 -1.62 -47.22 30.92
N ARG A 269 -2.87 -47.54 31.29
CA ARG A 269 -4.02 -46.63 31.10
C ARG A 269 -3.90 -45.37 31.94
N GLU A 270 -3.49 -45.48 33.21
CA GLU A 270 -3.28 -44.33 34.09
C GLU A 270 -2.20 -43.38 33.53
N ARG A 271 -1.07 -43.92 33.08
CA ARG A 271 0.02 -43.12 32.46
C ARG A 271 -0.42 -42.45 31.17
N THR A 272 -1.16 -43.15 30.32
CA THR A 272 -1.65 -42.62 29.05
C THR A 272 -2.58 -41.42 29.26
N LEU A 273 -3.48 -41.51 30.24
CA LEU A 273 -4.38 -40.40 30.58
C LEU A 273 -3.62 -39.16 31.05
N GLN A 274 -2.63 -39.33 31.93
CA GLN A 274 -1.80 -38.20 32.40
C GLN A 274 -1.01 -37.56 31.24
N GLN A 275 -0.42 -38.36 30.36
CA GLN A 275 0.32 -37.85 29.20
C GLN A 275 -0.55 -37.07 28.23
N ILE A 276 -1.79 -37.52 27.99
CA ILE A 276 -2.73 -36.79 27.13
C ILE A 276 -3.11 -35.45 27.77
N LYS A 277 -3.36 -35.43 29.09
CA LYS A 277 -3.67 -34.20 29.83
C LYS A 277 -2.55 -33.17 29.74
N ASP A 278 -1.33 -33.56 30.12
CA ASP A 278 -0.16 -32.65 30.12
C ASP A 278 0.12 -32.12 28.69
N ARG A 279 -0.06 -32.97 27.67
CA ARG A 279 0.12 -32.59 26.27
C ARG A 279 -0.92 -31.59 25.79
N LEU A 280 -2.18 -31.71 26.24
CA LEU A 280 -3.25 -30.78 25.88
C LEU A 280 -3.02 -29.41 26.54
N GLU A 281 -2.64 -29.37 27.82
CA GLU A 281 -2.31 -28.12 28.53
C GLU A 281 -1.15 -27.38 27.83
N LEU A 282 -0.05 -28.07 27.52
CA LEU A 282 1.08 -27.49 26.79
C LEU A 282 0.72 -27.01 25.37
N ALA A 283 -0.21 -27.69 24.69
CA ALA A 283 -0.65 -27.28 23.36
C ALA A 283 -1.48 -26.00 23.39
N VAL A 284 -2.34 -25.84 24.40
CA VAL A 284 -3.17 -24.64 24.61
C VAL A 284 -2.29 -23.44 24.99
N GLU A 285 -1.36 -23.62 25.94
CA GLU A 285 -0.39 -22.58 26.32
C GLU A 285 0.53 -22.21 25.16
N GLY A 286 1.12 -23.19 24.48
CA GLY A 286 2.05 -22.96 23.36
C GLY A 286 1.42 -22.29 22.15
N ALA A 287 0.11 -22.52 21.91
CA ALA A 287 -0.64 -21.87 20.84
C ALA A 287 -1.20 -20.50 21.26
N GLN A 288 -0.98 -20.08 22.50
CA GLN A 288 -1.51 -18.83 23.05
C GLN A 288 -3.05 -18.70 22.91
N ILE A 289 -3.74 -19.82 23.06
CA ILE A 289 -5.19 -19.92 22.89
C ILE A 289 -5.89 -19.62 24.22
N GLY A 290 -6.74 -18.59 24.23
CA GLY A 290 -7.71 -18.40 25.31
C GLY A 290 -8.82 -19.43 25.18
N VAL A 291 -9.08 -20.24 26.19
CA VAL A 291 -10.20 -21.20 26.20
C VAL A 291 -11.25 -20.65 27.14
N TRP A 292 -12.51 -20.69 26.72
CA TRP A 292 -13.65 -20.33 27.55
C TRP A 292 -14.70 -21.45 27.54
N ASP A 293 -15.40 -21.57 28.66
CA ASP A 293 -16.45 -22.54 28.94
C ASP A 293 -17.58 -21.79 29.65
N TRP A 294 -18.64 -21.56 28.91
CA TRP A 294 -19.75 -20.72 29.31
C TRP A 294 -20.96 -21.58 29.68
N ASP A 295 -21.39 -21.46 30.93
CA ASP A 295 -22.69 -21.93 31.40
C ASP A 295 -23.76 -20.87 31.08
N MET A 296 -24.61 -21.20 30.11
CA MET A 296 -25.61 -20.31 29.53
C MET A 296 -26.87 -20.19 30.41
N THR A 297 -26.97 -20.99 31.47
CA THR A 297 -28.08 -20.90 32.43
C THR A 297 -27.77 -19.95 33.59
N THR A 298 -26.49 -19.78 33.90
CA THR A 298 -26.01 -18.95 35.03
C THR A 298 -25.24 -17.71 34.59
N ASP A 299 -24.92 -17.60 33.30
CA ASP A 299 -24.00 -16.63 32.70
C ASP A 299 -22.60 -16.67 33.31
N GLU A 300 -22.20 -17.80 33.92
CA GLU A 300 -20.84 -18.02 34.44
C GLU A 300 -19.91 -18.52 33.32
N VAL A 301 -18.71 -17.95 33.25
CA VAL A 301 -17.71 -18.31 32.24
C VAL A 301 -16.43 -18.73 32.94
N GLU A 302 -16.05 -20.00 32.80
CA GLU A 302 -14.70 -20.45 33.10
C GLU A 302 -13.79 -20.14 31.92
N PHE A 303 -12.60 -19.62 32.17
CA PHE A 303 -11.61 -19.38 31.13
C PHE A 303 -10.21 -19.72 31.64
N ASN A 304 -9.31 -20.09 30.73
CA ASN A 304 -7.91 -20.33 31.08
C ASN A 304 -7.12 -19.03 31.25
N ASP A 305 -5.94 -19.12 31.87
CA ASP A 305 -5.08 -17.95 32.13
C ASP A 305 -4.74 -17.19 30.83
N GLN A 306 -4.53 -17.94 29.75
CA GLN A 306 -4.19 -17.40 28.44
C GLN A 306 -5.26 -16.44 27.87
N TRP A 307 -6.54 -16.67 28.18
CA TRP A 307 -7.64 -15.79 27.78
C TRP A 307 -7.54 -14.40 28.44
N ALA A 308 -7.13 -14.34 29.71
CA ALA A 308 -6.88 -13.07 30.39
C ALA A 308 -5.56 -12.42 29.92
N GLU A 309 -4.49 -13.21 29.85
CA GLU A 309 -3.15 -12.73 29.49
C GLU A 309 -3.10 -12.13 28.07
N MET A 310 -3.83 -12.68 27.10
CA MET A 310 -3.84 -12.15 25.73
C MET A 310 -4.39 -10.72 25.63
N LEU A 311 -5.27 -10.34 26.56
CA LEU A 311 -5.83 -8.99 26.72
C LEU A 311 -5.02 -8.12 27.68
N GLY A 312 -3.94 -8.65 28.27
CA GLY A 312 -3.08 -7.98 29.23
C GLY A 312 -3.67 -7.91 30.65
N HIS A 313 -4.60 -8.80 30.96
CA HIS A 313 -5.25 -8.91 32.27
C HIS A 313 -4.70 -10.07 33.09
N SER A 314 -4.77 -9.96 34.42
CA SER A 314 -4.69 -11.13 35.30
C SER A 314 -6.04 -11.85 35.34
N PRO A 315 -6.11 -13.18 35.49
CA PRO A 315 -7.37 -13.91 35.64
C PRO A 315 -8.27 -13.33 36.75
N ASP A 316 -7.67 -12.86 37.84
CA ASP A 316 -8.38 -12.24 38.96
C ASP A 316 -9.02 -10.87 38.64
N GLU A 317 -8.65 -10.23 37.53
CA GLU A 317 -9.17 -8.92 37.11
C GLU A 317 -10.44 -9.03 36.26
N ILE A 318 -10.78 -10.24 35.81
CA ILE A 318 -11.93 -10.46 34.94
C ILE A 318 -13.01 -11.23 35.71
N GLU A 319 -14.17 -10.61 35.84
CA GLU A 319 -15.35 -11.29 36.36
C GLU A 319 -15.67 -12.50 35.45
N PRO A 320 -15.85 -13.72 36.00
CA PRO A 320 -16.17 -14.93 35.24
C PRO A 320 -17.64 -14.92 34.82
N ARG A 321 -18.04 -13.92 34.04
CA ARG A 321 -19.40 -13.70 33.55
C ARG A 321 -19.41 -13.21 32.11
N LEU A 322 -20.47 -13.56 31.38
CA LEU A 322 -20.69 -13.12 29.99
C LEU A 322 -20.64 -11.59 29.83
N ASP A 323 -21.31 -10.85 30.72
CA ASP A 323 -21.28 -9.38 30.77
C ASP A 323 -19.85 -8.79 30.73
N ALA A 324 -18.88 -9.50 31.31
CA ALA A 324 -17.51 -9.04 31.35
C ALA A 324 -16.86 -9.08 29.96
N TRP A 325 -17.19 -10.10 29.16
CA TRP A 325 -16.82 -10.17 27.75
C TRP A 325 -17.54 -9.09 26.93
N GLU A 326 -18.86 -8.94 27.07
CA GLU A 326 -19.66 -7.95 26.32
C GLU A 326 -19.12 -6.51 26.48
N ARG A 327 -18.77 -6.11 27.71
CA ARG A 327 -18.22 -4.77 28.02
C ARG A 327 -16.84 -4.53 27.41
N ARG A 328 -16.15 -5.58 26.94
CA ARG A 328 -14.83 -5.49 26.31
C ARG A 328 -14.92 -5.53 24.80
N VAL A 329 -16.02 -5.98 24.20
CA VAL A 329 -16.25 -5.91 22.75
C VAL A 329 -16.41 -4.44 22.32
N HIS A 330 -15.81 -4.07 21.19
CA HIS A 330 -15.91 -2.73 20.64
C HIS A 330 -17.37 -2.40 20.27
N PRO A 331 -17.89 -1.19 20.59
CA PRO A 331 -19.28 -0.83 20.34
C PRO A 331 -19.74 -1.02 18.88
N ASP A 332 -18.88 -0.70 17.91
CA ASP A 332 -19.16 -0.91 16.47
C ASP A 332 -19.25 -2.39 16.06
N ASP A 333 -18.59 -3.29 16.81
CA ASP A 333 -18.53 -4.73 16.49
C ASP A 333 -19.61 -5.52 17.25
N LEU A 334 -20.12 -4.94 18.35
CA LEU A 334 -21.04 -5.60 19.28
C LEU A 334 -22.30 -6.13 18.58
N ALA A 335 -22.92 -5.34 17.70
CA ALA A 335 -24.12 -5.76 16.99
C ALA A 335 -23.88 -7.00 16.10
N ALA A 336 -22.76 -7.02 15.35
CA ALA A 336 -22.41 -8.15 14.49
C ALA A 336 -22.03 -9.39 15.30
N VAL A 337 -21.40 -9.19 16.46
CA VAL A 337 -21.06 -10.24 17.42
C VAL A 337 -22.29 -10.86 18.06
N GLU A 338 -23.26 -10.03 18.48
CA GLU A 338 -24.55 -10.46 19.04
C GLU A 338 -25.39 -11.21 18.00
N ASP A 339 -25.40 -10.73 16.75
CA ASP A 339 -26.08 -11.42 15.64
C ASP A 339 -25.47 -12.80 15.39
N ALA A 340 -24.13 -12.89 15.26
CA ALA A 340 -23.42 -14.16 15.07
C ALA A 340 -23.60 -15.12 16.25
N LEU A 341 -23.64 -14.59 17.48
CA LEU A 341 -23.88 -15.37 18.68
C LEU A 341 -25.32 -15.91 18.70
N SER A 342 -26.30 -15.07 18.33
CA SER A 342 -27.72 -15.43 18.26
C SER A 342 -27.98 -16.50 17.19
N GLU A 343 -27.38 -16.36 16.00
CA GLU A 343 -27.43 -17.37 14.93
C GLU A 343 -26.86 -18.72 15.40
N HIS A 344 -25.74 -18.70 16.12
CA HIS A 344 -25.15 -19.92 16.66
C HIS A 344 -26.00 -20.58 17.76
N MET A 345 -26.58 -19.78 18.67
CA MET A 345 -27.50 -20.26 19.70
C MET A 345 -28.73 -20.94 19.11
N ALA A 346 -29.30 -20.34 18.06
CA ALA A 346 -30.42 -20.88 17.29
C ALA A 346 -30.08 -22.16 16.50
N GLY A 347 -28.79 -22.53 16.43
CA GLY A 347 -28.31 -23.70 15.70
C GLY A 347 -28.23 -23.49 14.19
N GLU A 348 -28.20 -22.23 13.74
CA GLU A 348 -28.09 -21.88 12.32
C GLU A 348 -26.65 -22.04 11.80
N THR A 349 -25.67 -22.03 12.70
CA THR A 349 -24.24 -22.22 12.40
C THR A 349 -23.63 -23.36 13.24
N GLU A 350 -22.72 -24.13 12.65
CA GLU A 350 -22.02 -25.23 13.35
C GLU A 350 -21.07 -24.73 14.45
N TYR A 351 -20.47 -23.56 14.22
CA TYR A 351 -19.60 -22.86 15.16
C TYR A 351 -20.03 -21.39 15.22
N TYR A 352 -19.96 -20.82 16.41
CA TYR A 352 -19.82 -19.38 16.58
C TYR A 352 -18.43 -19.02 16.05
N ASP A 353 -18.33 -18.09 15.12
CA ASP A 353 -17.06 -17.64 14.55
C ASP A 353 -17.17 -16.14 14.26
N ALA A 354 -16.61 -15.32 15.15
CA ALA A 354 -16.69 -13.88 15.07
C ALA A 354 -15.30 -13.25 15.22
N GLU A 355 -14.96 -12.35 14.29
CA GLU A 355 -13.80 -11.47 14.45
C GLU A 355 -14.26 -10.14 15.01
N HIS A 356 -13.78 -9.77 16.19
CA HIS A 356 -14.17 -8.53 16.85
C HIS A 356 -13.03 -7.93 17.64
N ARG A 357 -13.11 -6.62 17.89
CA ARG A 357 -12.13 -5.91 18.69
C ARG A 357 -12.47 -6.04 20.16
N MET A 358 -11.52 -6.52 20.97
CA MET A 358 -11.61 -6.53 22.43
C MET A 358 -10.69 -5.48 23.05
N ARG A 359 -11.18 -4.83 24.10
CA ARG A 359 -10.43 -3.82 24.85
C ARG A 359 -9.43 -4.48 25.81
N THR A 360 -8.16 -4.13 25.63
CA THR A 360 -7.06 -4.56 26.50
C THR A 360 -7.02 -3.79 27.82
N ALA A 361 -6.23 -4.26 28.78
CA ALA A 361 -5.95 -3.56 30.04
C ALA A 361 -5.34 -2.16 29.84
N ALA A 362 -4.59 -1.96 28.74
CA ALA A 362 -4.00 -0.67 28.37
C ALA A 362 -5.01 0.31 27.71
N GLY A 363 -6.24 -0.14 27.43
CA GLY A 363 -7.26 0.63 26.72
C GLY A 363 -7.13 0.59 25.20
N GLU A 364 -6.17 -0.16 24.66
CA GLU A 364 -6.02 -0.42 23.23
C GLU A 364 -7.01 -1.49 22.76
N TRP A 365 -7.34 -1.47 21.47
CA TRP A 365 -8.19 -2.47 20.84
C TRP A 365 -7.32 -3.53 20.15
N LYS A 366 -7.56 -4.80 20.49
CA LYS A 366 -6.97 -5.95 19.81
C LYS A 366 -8.01 -6.72 19.02
N TRP A 367 -7.65 -7.19 17.83
CA TRP A 367 -8.49 -8.09 17.07
C TRP A 367 -8.43 -9.50 17.64
N ILE A 368 -9.60 -10.03 18.01
CA ILE A 368 -9.79 -11.38 18.51
C ILE A 368 -10.69 -12.12 17.53
N ARG A 369 -10.31 -13.34 17.17
CA ARG A 369 -11.22 -14.30 16.56
C ARG A 369 -11.73 -15.21 17.66
N ASP A 370 -13.03 -15.20 17.85
CA ASP A 370 -13.71 -16.01 18.83
C ASP A 370 -14.47 -17.14 18.14
N VAL A 371 -14.08 -18.37 18.45
CA VAL A 371 -14.65 -19.59 17.86
C VAL A 371 -15.24 -20.46 18.95
N GLY A 372 -16.56 -20.60 18.98
CA GLY A 372 -17.29 -21.35 19.98
C GLY A 372 -18.20 -22.43 19.41
N ARG A 373 -18.58 -23.39 20.24
CA ARG A 373 -19.67 -24.33 19.97
C ARG A 373 -20.49 -24.60 21.22
N VAL A 374 -21.81 -24.64 21.06
CA VAL A 374 -22.70 -25.24 22.05
C VAL A 374 -22.38 -26.74 22.16
N VAL A 375 -21.96 -27.19 23.35
CA VAL A 375 -21.62 -28.59 23.65
C VAL A 375 -22.72 -29.33 24.39
N GLU A 376 -23.61 -28.59 25.05
CA GLU A 376 -24.71 -29.15 25.83
C GLU A 376 -25.99 -28.36 25.55
N ARG A 377 -27.08 -29.07 25.31
CA ARG A 377 -28.43 -28.53 25.17
C ARG A 377 -29.35 -29.28 26.13
N ASP A 378 -30.37 -28.61 26.65
CA ASP A 378 -31.36 -29.24 27.50
C ASP A 378 -32.39 -30.05 26.69
N ASP A 379 -33.35 -30.67 27.38
CA ASP A 379 -34.41 -31.48 26.79
C ASP A 379 -35.36 -30.65 25.86
N ASP A 380 -35.42 -29.33 26.05
CA ASP A 380 -36.21 -28.40 25.23
C ASP A 380 -35.41 -27.89 24.00
N GLY A 381 -34.13 -28.26 23.91
CA GLY A 381 -33.22 -27.87 22.83
C GLY A 381 -32.53 -26.53 23.05
N GLU A 382 -32.72 -25.91 24.21
CA GLU A 382 -32.06 -24.65 24.58
C GLU A 382 -30.59 -24.91 24.92
N PRO A 383 -29.67 -24.02 24.52
CA PRO A 383 -28.26 -24.19 24.76
C PRO A 383 -27.93 -23.98 26.24
N VAL A 384 -27.24 -24.95 26.85
CA VAL A 384 -26.91 -24.98 28.29
C VAL A 384 -25.44 -24.65 28.53
N ARG A 385 -24.56 -25.13 27.64
CA ARG A 385 -23.12 -24.93 27.76
C ARG A 385 -22.49 -24.73 26.41
N ALA A 386 -21.66 -23.71 26.28
CA ALA A 386 -20.85 -23.46 25.10
C ALA A 386 -19.36 -23.43 25.48
N VAL A 387 -18.52 -24.03 24.65
CA VAL A 387 -17.07 -23.95 24.81
C VAL A 387 -16.46 -23.36 23.57
N GLY A 388 -15.41 -22.58 23.73
CA GLY A 388 -14.75 -21.97 22.60
C GLY A 388 -13.36 -21.49 22.92
N ILE A 389 -12.79 -20.84 21.91
CA ILE A 389 -11.44 -20.34 21.90
C ILE A 389 -11.39 -18.90 21.43
N HIS A 390 -10.52 -18.11 22.03
CA HIS A 390 -10.07 -16.83 21.52
C HIS A 390 -8.67 -16.99 20.91
N LEU A 391 -8.49 -16.43 19.73
CA LEU A 391 -7.24 -16.34 18.99
C LEU A 391 -6.89 -14.85 18.78
N ASP A 392 -5.68 -14.44 19.19
CA ASP A 392 -5.16 -13.10 18.86
C ASP A 392 -4.81 -13.06 17.36
N ILE A 393 -5.51 -12.21 16.61
CA ILE A 393 -5.32 -12.03 15.16
C ILE A 393 -4.84 -10.61 14.81
N ASP A 394 -4.33 -9.85 15.78
CA ASP A 394 -3.96 -8.45 15.60
C ASP A 394 -2.81 -8.28 14.58
N ASP A 395 -1.78 -9.12 14.68
CA ASP A 395 -0.65 -9.17 13.75
C ASP A 395 -1.08 -9.44 12.31
N ARG A 396 -2.09 -10.30 12.11
CA ARG A 396 -2.61 -10.62 10.78
C ARG A 396 -3.31 -9.40 10.17
N LYS A 397 -4.20 -8.75 10.93
CA LYS A 397 -4.93 -7.56 10.48
C LYS A 397 -3.99 -6.39 10.17
N ARG A 398 -2.90 -6.22 10.92
CA ARG A 398 -1.88 -5.19 10.64
C ARG A 398 -1.19 -5.40 9.29
N ARG A 399 -0.80 -6.64 8.95
CA ARG A 399 -0.15 -6.95 7.66
C ARG A 399 -1.11 -6.79 6.48
N GLU A 400 -2.36 -7.21 6.64
CA GLU A 400 -3.40 -7.02 5.60
C GLU A 400 -3.59 -5.52 5.30
N ALA A 401 -3.71 -4.69 6.34
CA ALA A 401 -3.85 -3.24 6.18
C ALA A 401 -2.61 -2.56 5.56
N GLU A 402 -1.40 -3.02 5.89
CA GLU A 402 -0.15 -2.49 5.32
C GLU A 402 0.00 -2.83 3.83
N LEU A 403 -0.35 -4.07 3.45
CA LEU A 403 -0.36 -4.50 2.05
C LEU A 403 -1.33 -3.67 1.21
N GLU A 404 -2.55 -3.49 1.71
CA GLU A 404 -3.57 -2.71 1.00
C GLU A 404 -3.17 -1.24 0.87
N ARG A 405 -2.63 -0.65 1.95
CA ARG A 405 -2.10 0.72 1.92
C ARG A 405 -0.97 0.89 0.90
N THR A 406 -0.05 -0.08 0.81
CA THR A 406 1.07 -0.04 -0.14
C THR A 406 0.57 -0.15 -1.57
N ARG A 407 -0.37 -1.05 -1.84
CA ARG A 407 -1.00 -1.22 -3.15
C ARG A 407 -1.68 0.07 -3.63
N THR A 408 -2.56 0.65 -2.80
CA THR A 408 -3.25 1.91 -3.14
C THR A 408 -2.27 3.07 -3.37
N LEU A 409 -1.15 3.09 -2.64
CA LEU A 409 -0.12 4.12 -2.83
C LEU A 409 0.56 3.99 -4.21
N ILE A 410 0.88 2.76 -4.64
CA ILE A 410 1.47 2.50 -5.96
C ILE A 410 0.49 2.92 -7.07
N GLU A 411 -0.77 2.48 -6.98
CA GLU A 411 -1.81 2.81 -7.98
C GLU A 411 -1.98 4.34 -8.12
N ARG A 412 -2.10 5.07 -7.01
CA ARG A 412 -2.23 6.54 -7.03
C ARG A 412 -0.99 7.26 -7.58
N THR A 413 0.19 6.72 -7.34
CA THR A 413 1.45 7.31 -7.82
C THR A 413 1.58 7.15 -9.33
N GLN A 414 1.19 5.99 -9.87
CA GLN A 414 1.15 5.73 -11.32
C GLN A 414 0.16 6.67 -12.03
N GLU A 415 -1.05 6.80 -11.51
CA GLU A 415 -2.06 7.70 -12.08
C GLU A 415 -1.63 9.18 -12.05
N SER A 416 -1.04 9.63 -10.93
CA SER A 416 -0.63 11.04 -10.80
C SER A 416 0.57 11.40 -11.68
N ALA A 417 1.42 10.43 -12.01
CA ALA A 417 2.58 10.62 -12.86
C ALA A 417 2.29 10.36 -14.36
N SER A 418 1.09 9.87 -14.69
CA SER A 418 0.72 9.37 -16.02
C SER A 418 1.74 8.39 -16.58
N ILE A 419 2.22 7.49 -15.71
CA ILE A 419 3.20 6.45 -16.04
C ILE A 419 2.48 5.11 -16.01
N GLY A 420 2.37 4.49 -17.18
CA GLY A 420 2.00 3.09 -17.33
C GLY A 420 3.22 2.19 -17.45
N TRP A 421 3.02 0.91 -17.20
CA TRP A 421 3.97 -0.15 -17.53
C TRP A 421 3.35 -1.11 -18.54
N TRP A 422 4.22 -1.75 -19.30
CA TRP A 422 3.89 -2.83 -20.22
C TRP A 422 4.90 -3.96 -20.03
N GLU A 423 4.45 -5.21 -20.19
CA GLU A 423 5.27 -6.40 -20.14
C GLU A 423 5.00 -7.25 -21.38
N VAL A 424 6.07 -7.74 -22.01
CA VAL A 424 6.01 -8.69 -23.11
C VAL A 424 6.67 -9.98 -22.66
N ASP A 425 5.92 -11.07 -22.73
CA ASP A 425 6.48 -12.42 -22.65
C ASP A 425 6.78 -12.90 -24.07
N LEU A 426 8.06 -13.14 -24.38
CA LEU A 426 8.49 -13.57 -25.72
C LEU A 426 8.35 -15.08 -25.94
N VAL A 427 8.07 -15.85 -24.88
CA VAL A 427 7.85 -17.30 -24.96
C VAL A 427 6.38 -17.60 -25.27
N ASP A 428 5.48 -16.89 -24.58
CA ASP A 428 4.02 -17.02 -24.76
C ASP A 428 3.47 -16.00 -25.76
N GLU A 429 4.32 -15.15 -26.34
CA GLU A 429 3.98 -14.05 -27.28
C GLU A 429 2.86 -13.15 -26.74
N SER A 430 2.84 -12.88 -25.44
CA SER A 430 1.77 -12.13 -24.79
C SER A 430 2.20 -10.72 -24.38
N LEU A 431 1.33 -9.74 -24.60
CA LEU A 431 1.51 -8.34 -24.20
C LEU A 431 0.53 -8.01 -23.07
N THR A 432 1.07 -7.51 -21.96
CA THR A 432 0.28 -7.00 -20.84
C THR A 432 0.49 -5.51 -20.70
N TRP A 433 -0.62 -4.76 -20.64
CA TRP A 433 -0.65 -3.33 -20.39
C TRP A 433 -1.31 -3.03 -19.06
N SER A 434 -0.74 -2.08 -18.31
CA SER A 434 -1.44 -1.46 -17.19
C SER A 434 -2.60 -0.57 -17.64
N ASP A 435 -3.58 -0.32 -16.77
CA ASP A 435 -4.74 0.56 -17.03
C ASP A 435 -4.34 1.95 -17.55
N GLU A 436 -3.18 2.47 -17.11
CA GLU A 436 -2.67 3.76 -17.58
C GLU A 436 -2.18 3.70 -19.03
N VAL A 437 -1.59 2.59 -19.49
CA VAL A 437 -1.19 2.43 -20.90
C VAL A 437 -2.43 2.41 -21.80
N TYR A 438 -3.49 1.70 -21.40
CA TYR A 438 -4.78 1.75 -22.09
C TYR A 438 -5.34 3.18 -22.18
N ARG A 439 -5.26 3.92 -21.08
CA ARG A 439 -5.71 5.33 -21.00
C ARG A 439 -4.91 6.26 -21.92
N ILE A 440 -3.58 6.09 -21.98
CA ILE A 440 -2.69 6.86 -22.86
C ILE A 440 -3.00 6.57 -24.34
N HIS A 441 -3.31 5.31 -24.69
CA HIS A 441 -3.69 4.92 -26.05
C HIS A 441 -5.17 5.20 -26.39
N GLU A 442 -5.99 5.48 -25.37
CA GLU A 442 -7.45 5.67 -25.46
C GLU A 442 -8.21 4.43 -25.94
N VAL A 443 -7.67 3.28 -25.56
CA VAL A 443 -8.23 1.96 -25.80
C VAL A 443 -9.02 1.54 -24.55
N PRO A 444 -10.23 0.99 -24.67
CA PRO A 444 -10.96 0.40 -23.54
C PRO A 444 -10.15 -0.74 -22.88
N THR A 445 -10.16 -0.82 -21.54
CA THR A 445 -9.37 -1.82 -20.79
C THR A 445 -9.87 -3.26 -20.94
N ASP A 446 -11.04 -3.47 -21.55
CA ASP A 446 -11.62 -4.78 -21.88
C ASP A 446 -11.22 -5.31 -23.27
N GLU A 447 -10.50 -4.50 -24.07
CA GLU A 447 -9.97 -4.89 -25.37
C GLU A 447 -8.58 -5.54 -25.21
N THR A 448 -8.31 -6.59 -25.98
CA THR A 448 -7.00 -7.26 -25.98
C THR A 448 -6.18 -6.69 -27.12
N VAL A 449 -4.94 -6.29 -26.83
CA VAL A 449 -4.02 -5.70 -27.81
C VAL A 449 -2.84 -6.64 -27.99
N GLU A 450 -2.63 -7.10 -29.22
CA GLU A 450 -1.49 -7.94 -29.57
C GLU A 450 -0.23 -7.08 -29.74
N LEU A 451 0.95 -7.70 -29.66
CA LEU A 451 2.23 -7.00 -29.75
C LEU A 451 2.39 -6.20 -31.06
N GLU A 452 1.98 -6.77 -32.20
CA GLU A 452 2.02 -6.10 -33.51
C GLU A 452 1.11 -4.86 -33.54
N ASP A 453 -0.09 -4.95 -32.96
CA ASP A 453 -1.04 -3.83 -32.89
C ASP A 453 -0.51 -2.68 -32.03
N GLY A 454 0.28 -3.00 -31.00
CA GLY A 454 0.96 -2.03 -30.14
C GLY A 454 1.91 -1.11 -30.92
N ILE A 455 2.63 -1.63 -31.91
CA ILE A 455 3.56 -0.86 -32.75
C ILE A 455 2.80 0.06 -33.71
N GLU A 456 1.59 -0.33 -34.15
CA GLU A 456 0.78 0.49 -35.06
C GLU A 456 0.32 1.82 -34.44
N PHE A 457 0.24 1.91 -33.12
CA PHE A 457 -0.09 3.18 -32.44
C PHE A 457 1.00 4.24 -32.62
N TYR A 458 2.24 3.89 -32.95
CA TYR A 458 3.28 4.89 -33.22
C TYR A 458 3.01 5.64 -34.53
N HIS A 459 3.33 6.94 -34.52
CA HIS A 459 3.20 7.80 -35.69
C HIS A 459 4.05 7.25 -36.84
N PRO A 460 3.58 7.29 -38.12
CA PRO A 460 4.29 6.69 -39.25
C PRO A 460 5.77 7.06 -39.38
N ASP A 461 6.11 8.32 -39.10
CA ASP A 461 7.50 8.80 -39.13
C ASP A 461 8.40 8.20 -38.03
N ASP A 462 7.81 7.70 -36.94
CA ASP A 462 8.51 7.25 -35.73
C ASP A 462 8.51 5.71 -35.60
N ARG A 463 7.73 4.99 -36.42
CA ARG A 463 7.62 3.51 -36.40
C ARG A 463 8.95 2.80 -36.66
N ASP A 464 9.66 3.20 -37.70
CA ASP A 464 10.97 2.62 -38.04
C ASP A 464 11.98 2.73 -36.88
N ALA A 465 11.83 3.75 -36.02
CA ALA A 465 12.75 3.96 -34.89
C ALA A 465 12.45 3.02 -33.72
N ILE A 466 11.17 2.83 -33.38
CA ILE A 466 10.78 1.92 -32.29
C ILE A 466 10.94 0.45 -32.69
N GLU A 467 10.63 0.09 -33.93
CA GLU A 467 10.81 -1.28 -34.44
C GLU A 467 12.29 -1.71 -34.31
N ARG A 468 13.21 -0.88 -34.81
CA ARG A 468 14.66 -1.14 -34.69
C ARG A 468 15.15 -1.15 -33.24
N ALA A 469 14.52 -0.42 -32.34
CA ALA A 469 14.91 -0.41 -30.93
C ALA A 469 14.41 -1.68 -30.21
N PHE A 470 13.20 -2.11 -30.52
CA PHE A 470 12.61 -3.34 -29.99
C PHE A 470 13.32 -4.59 -30.54
N GLU A 471 13.71 -4.60 -31.82
CA GLU A 471 14.54 -5.66 -32.41
C GLU A 471 15.90 -5.81 -31.70
N ARG A 472 16.60 -4.70 -31.41
CA ARG A 472 17.87 -4.77 -30.63
C ARG A 472 17.65 -5.24 -29.20
N LEU A 473 16.52 -4.89 -28.59
CA LEU A 473 16.19 -5.36 -27.25
C LEU A 473 16.01 -6.88 -27.21
N THR A 474 15.32 -7.45 -28.20
CA THR A 474 15.03 -8.88 -28.25
C THR A 474 16.23 -9.71 -28.75
N GLU A 475 17.00 -9.23 -29.73
CA GLU A 475 18.13 -9.96 -30.31
C GLU A 475 19.45 -9.77 -29.54
N GLU A 476 19.74 -8.54 -29.10
CA GLU A 476 21.03 -8.14 -28.53
C GLU A 476 20.95 -7.91 -27.01
N GLY A 477 19.74 -7.82 -26.44
CA GLY A 477 19.55 -7.52 -25.02
C GLY A 477 19.88 -6.07 -24.66
N GLU A 478 19.74 -5.13 -25.61
CA GLU A 478 19.97 -3.70 -25.38
C GLU A 478 18.69 -2.99 -24.94
N SER A 479 18.73 -2.27 -23.82
CA SER A 479 17.62 -1.41 -23.40
C SER A 479 17.52 -0.15 -24.26
N TYR A 480 16.31 0.43 -24.33
CA TYR A 480 16.07 1.68 -25.05
C TYR A 480 15.28 2.70 -24.21
N ASP A 481 15.47 3.97 -24.52
CA ASP A 481 14.74 5.11 -23.97
C ASP A 481 14.50 6.12 -25.10
N LEU A 482 13.26 6.19 -25.59
CA LEU A 482 12.91 6.96 -26.78
C LEU A 482 11.72 7.87 -26.50
N GLU A 483 11.78 9.09 -27.03
CA GLU A 483 10.64 10.02 -27.07
C GLU A 483 10.05 10.01 -28.48
N LEU A 484 8.82 9.51 -28.62
CA LEU A 484 8.18 9.24 -29.90
C LEU A 484 6.74 9.75 -29.89
N ARG A 485 6.15 9.93 -31.08
CA ARG A 485 4.74 10.27 -31.20
C ARG A 485 3.91 9.00 -31.37
N ILE A 486 2.76 8.98 -30.73
CA ILE A 486 1.70 8.01 -31.00
C ILE A 486 0.46 8.70 -31.56
N VAL A 487 -0.35 7.94 -32.27
CA VAL A 487 -1.71 8.28 -32.70
C VAL A 487 -2.65 7.40 -31.89
N THR A 488 -3.43 7.99 -30.98
CA THR A 488 -4.36 7.27 -30.11
C THR A 488 -5.49 6.62 -30.92
N ALA A 489 -6.26 5.72 -30.30
CA ALA A 489 -7.43 5.09 -30.94
C ALA A 489 -8.50 6.11 -31.42
N THR A 490 -8.55 7.30 -30.82
CA THR A 490 -9.44 8.39 -31.28
C THR A 490 -8.83 9.28 -32.37
N GLY A 491 -7.59 9.00 -32.79
CA GLY A 491 -6.86 9.75 -33.81
C GLY A 491 -6.11 10.98 -33.31
N ARG A 492 -5.93 11.15 -31.99
CA ARG A 492 -5.15 12.26 -31.43
C ARG A 492 -3.66 11.93 -31.41
N THR A 493 -2.81 12.91 -31.71
CA THR A 493 -1.36 12.74 -31.56
C THR A 493 -0.93 13.08 -30.13
N ARG A 494 -0.18 12.17 -29.50
CA ARG A 494 0.49 12.37 -28.21
C ARG A 494 1.98 12.15 -28.35
N TRP A 495 2.77 12.84 -27.55
CA TRP A 495 4.18 12.50 -27.34
C TRP A 495 4.29 11.58 -26.14
N VAL A 496 5.04 10.49 -26.30
CA VAL A 496 5.27 9.51 -25.26
C VAL A 496 6.76 9.26 -25.08
N ARG A 497 7.17 8.99 -23.85
CA ARG A 497 8.48 8.41 -23.56
C ARG A 497 8.29 6.92 -23.34
N ALA A 498 8.91 6.11 -24.20
CA ALA A 498 8.87 4.66 -24.15
C ALA A 498 10.24 4.13 -23.74
N ILE A 499 10.26 3.39 -22.63
CA ILE A 499 11.46 2.72 -22.11
C ILE A 499 11.20 1.21 -22.16
N GLY A 500 12.19 0.44 -22.57
CA GLY A 500 12.14 -1.03 -22.54
C GLY A 500 13.44 -1.61 -22.01
N ASP A 501 13.33 -2.55 -21.07
CA ASP A 501 14.43 -3.33 -20.52
C ASP A 501 14.19 -4.84 -20.75
N PRO A 502 15.20 -5.60 -21.20
CA PRO A 502 15.07 -7.04 -21.43
C PRO A 502 15.04 -7.84 -20.13
N GLN A 503 14.24 -8.90 -20.10
CA GLN A 503 14.25 -9.93 -19.07
C GLN A 503 15.01 -11.16 -19.57
N PHE A 504 15.92 -11.68 -18.75
CA PHE A 504 16.77 -12.82 -19.09
C PHE A 504 16.39 -14.06 -18.28
N ASP A 505 16.54 -15.24 -18.88
CA ASP A 505 16.44 -16.51 -18.17
C ASP A 505 17.75 -16.91 -17.45
N GLY A 506 17.76 -18.10 -16.85
CA GLY A 506 18.94 -18.65 -16.17
C GLY A 506 20.10 -19.04 -17.10
N ALA A 507 19.89 -19.07 -18.42
CA ALA A 507 20.92 -19.32 -19.44
C ALA A 507 21.49 -18.03 -20.04
N GLY A 508 20.86 -16.87 -19.76
CA GLY A 508 21.24 -15.56 -20.29
C GLY A 508 20.60 -15.23 -21.64
N GLU A 509 19.57 -15.97 -22.05
CA GLU A 509 18.75 -15.64 -23.23
C GLU A 509 17.61 -14.69 -22.83
N VAL A 510 17.22 -13.79 -23.75
CA VAL A 510 16.11 -12.85 -23.52
C VAL A 510 14.79 -13.61 -23.64
N VAL A 511 13.99 -13.61 -22.58
CA VAL A 511 12.68 -14.31 -22.50
C VAL A 511 11.49 -13.38 -22.41
N GLY A 512 11.74 -12.09 -22.19
CA GLY A 512 10.69 -11.08 -22.09
C GLY A 512 11.25 -9.67 -22.11
N ALA A 513 10.37 -8.68 -22.02
CA ALA A 513 10.72 -7.28 -21.87
C ALA A 513 9.73 -6.60 -20.93
N LEU A 514 10.22 -5.73 -20.05
CA LEU A 514 9.39 -4.86 -19.21
C LEU A 514 9.74 -3.42 -19.51
N GLY A 515 8.73 -2.57 -19.61
CA GLY A 515 8.95 -1.17 -19.94
C GLY A 515 7.99 -0.20 -19.29
N LEU A 516 8.38 1.07 -19.37
CA LEU A 516 7.58 2.20 -18.93
C LEU A 516 7.05 2.96 -20.14
N PHE A 517 5.87 3.55 -19.96
CA PHE A 517 5.18 4.32 -20.97
C PHE A 517 4.58 5.57 -20.35
N GLN A 518 5.07 6.74 -20.74
CA GLN A 518 4.66 8.00 -20.13
C GLN A 518 4.16 8.99 -21.18
N ASP A 519 3.01 9.62 -20.95
CA ASP A 519 2.57 10.78 -21.75
C ASP A 519 3.41 12.02 -21.38
N ILE A 520 4.17 12.53 -22.35
CA ILE A 520 5.03 13.73 -22.22
C ILE A 520 4.53 14.88 -23.10
N THR A 521 3.28 14.83 -23.57
CA THR A 521 2.71 15.79 -24.51
C THR A 521 2.73 17.22 -23.97
N GLU A 522 2.36 17.44 -22.70
CA GLU A 522 2.41 18.78 -22.10
C GLU A 522 3.83 19.34 -22.04
N ARG A 523 4.80 18.50 -21.63
CA ARG A 523 6.21 18.90 -21.61
C ARG A 523 6.69 19.32 -23.00
N LYS A 524 6.40 18.52 -24.03
CA LYS A 524 6.77 18.85 -25.42
C LYS A 524 6.08 20.12 -25.92
N ARG A 525 4.82 20.37 -25.54
CA ARG A 525 4.14 21.64 -25.85
C ARG A 525 4.84 22.83 -25.22
N TYR A 526 5.30 22.72 -23.97
CA TYR A 526 6.04 23.80 -23.32
C TYR A 526 7.42 24.03 -23.96
N GLU A 527 8.17 22.97 -24.26
CA GLU A 527 9.45 23.05 -24.97
C GLU A 527 9.28 23.77 -26.32
N MET A 528 8.31 23.34 -27.14
CA MET A 528 8.03 23.95 -28.44
C MET A 528 7.49 25.38 -28.33
N ALA A 529 6.64 25.67 -27.33
CA ALA A 529 6.12 27.02 -27.14
C ALA A 529 7.22 28.00 -26.74
N LEU A 530 8.17 27.58 -25.88
CA LEU A 530 9.31 28.40 -25.48
C LEU A 530 10.23 28.71 -26.67
N GLU A 531 10.51 27.70 -27.50
CA GLU A 531 11.31 27.87 -28.73
C GLU A 531 10.61 28.83 -29.70
N SER A 532 9.31 28.63 -29.94
CA SER A 532 8.51 29.52 -30.79
C SER A 532 8.45 30.96 -30.26
N THR A 533 8.25 31.16 -28.96
CA THR A 533 8.28 32.51 -28.35
C THR A 533 9.66 33.16 -28.49
N ARG A 534 10.75 32.39 -28.38
CA ARG A 534 12.12 32.91 -28.56
C ARG A 534 12.37 33.35 -30.00
N GLU A 535 11.91 32.57 -30.98
CA GLU A 535 11.96 32.94 -32.41
C GLU A 535 11.10 34.17 -32.72
N GLU A 536 9.90 34.25 -32.15
CA GLU A 536 8.99 35.38 -32.32
C GLU A 536 9.62 36.68 -31.77
N LEU A 537 10.18 36.64 -30.55
CA LEU A 537 10.85 37.81 -29.96
C LEU A 537 12.07 38.24 -30.77
N ARG A 538 12.87 37.30 -31.29
CA ARG A 538 14.02 37.62 -32.17
C ARG A 538 13.54 38.34 -33.44
N THR A 539 12.49 37.81 -34.07
CA THR A 539 11.87 38.42 -35.25
C THR A 539 11.35 39.83 -34.96
N VAL A 540 10.69 40.06 -33.81
CA VAL A 540 10.18 41.39 -33.43
C VAL A 540 11.32 42.40 -33.30
N ILE A 541 12.44 42.01 -32.69
CA ILE A 541 13.63 42.88 -32.52
C ILE A 541 14.27 43.21 -33.87
N ASP A 542 14.35 42.24 -34.78
CA ASP A 542 14.93 42.43 -36.12
C ASP A 542 14.09 43.30 -37.04
N LEU A 543 12.76 43.35 -36.84
CA LEU A 543 11.87 44.25 -37.58
C LEU A 543 11.94 45.72 -37.12
N VAL A 544 12.62 46.02 -36.02
CA VAL A 544 12.82 47.41 -35.56
C VAL A 544 13.83 48.10 -36.50
N PRO A 545 13.47 49.22 -37.15
CA PRO A 545 14.36 49.91 -38.09
C PRO A 545 15.50 50.67 -37.40
N ASP A 546 15.38 50.88 -36.09
CA ASP A 546 16.41 51.50 -35.26
C ASP A 546 17.43 50.45 -34.79
N LEU A 547 18.65 50.91 -34.51
CA LEU A 547 19.72 50.05 -34.04
C LEU A 547 19.42 49.63 -32.59
N VAL A 548 19.29 48.32 -32.38
CA VAL A 548 19.11 47.70 -31.06
C VAL A 548 20.24 46.72 -30.80
N PHE A 549 20.97 46.92 -29.71
CA PHE A 549 22.11 46.08 -29.35
C PHE A 549 22.27 45.93 -27.85
N VAL A 550 22.87 44.82 -27.43
CA VAL A 550 23.33 44.62 -26.06
C VAL A 550 24.82 44.38 -26.08
N LYS A 551 25.59 45.04 -25.21
CA LYS A 551 27.03 44.84 -25.04
C LYS A 551 27.41 44.54 -23.60
N ASN A 552 28.40 43.68 -23.39
CA ASN A 552 28.99 43.46 -22.07
C ASN A 552 30.00 44.57 -21.71
N ARG A 553 30.61 44.47 -20.52
CA ARG A 553 31.60 45.43 -20.02
C ARG A 553 32.87 45.48 -20.89
N GLU A 554 33.19 44.37 -21.55
CA GLU A 554 34.30 44.23 -22.49
C GLU A 554 33.97 44.84 -23.86
N GLY A 555 32.74 45.31 -24.10
CA GLY A 555 32.28 45.90 -25.36
C GLY A 555 32.04 44.87 -26.47
N GLU A 556 31.84 43.61 -26.10
CA GLU A 556 31.41 42.54 -26.99
C GLU A 556 29.89 42.59 -27.14
N TYR A 557 29.41 42.47 -28.38
CA TYR A 557 27.98 42.42 -28.67
C TYR A 557 27.40 41.09 -28.20
N LEU A 558 26.50 41.12 -27.23
CA LEU A 558 25.71 39.97 -26.78
C LEU A 558 24.44 39.78 -27.62
N LEU A 559 23.94 40.87 -28.21
CA LEU A 559 22.79 40.88 -29.12
C LEU A 559 22.97 42.05 -30.10
N ALA A 560 22.65 41.82 -31.36
CA ALA A 560 22.54 42.88 -32.36
C ALA A 560 21.38 42.56 -33.31
N ASN A 561 20.43 43.48 -33.45
CA ASN A 561 19.36 43.31 -34.43
C ASN A 561 19.86 43.51 -35.87
N GLU A 562 19.04 43.13 -36.86
CA GLU A 562 19.37 43.32 -38.28
C GLU A 562 19.78 44.75 -38.63
N ALA A 563 19.12 45.77 -38.07
CA ALA A 563 19.47 47.18 -38.32
C ALA A 563 20.89 47.53 -37.83
N THR A 564 21.27 47.06 -36.64
CA THR A 564 22.63 47.22 -36.10
C THR A 564 23.66 46.52 -36.98
N ALA A 565 23.41 45.26 -37.34
CA ALA A 565 24.34 44.50 -38.16
C ALA A 565 24.50 45.10 -39.57
N ALA A 566 23.39 45.55 -40.17
CA ALA A 566 23.37 46.20 -41.48
C ALA A 566 24.12 47.55 -41.49
N ALA A 567 24.12 48.32 -40.40
CA ALA A 567 24.91 49.55 -40.28
C ALA A 567 26.42 49.30 -40.47
N TYR A 568 26.88 48.12 -40.06
CA TYR A 568 28.26 47.66 -40.21
C TYR A 568 28.48 46.72 -41.42
N GLY A 569 27.43 46.43 -42.20
CA GLY A 569 27.50 45.55 -43.37
C GLY A 569 27.74 44.06 -43.04
N LEU A 570 27.30 43.61 -41.86
CA LEU A 570 27.45 42.24 -41.34
C LEU A 570 26.07 41.59 -41.09
N SER A 571 26.03 40.28 -40.84
CA SER A 571 24.86 39.62 -40.26
C SER A 571 24.85 39.70 -38.72
N PRO A 572 23.68 39.58 -38.05
CA PRO A 572 23.62 39.52 -36.58
C PRO A 572 24.58 38.50 -35.97
N GLU A 573 24.66 37.32 -36.58
CA GLU A 573 25.52 36.20 -36.15
C GLU A 573 27.02 36.51 -36.30
N GLU A 574 27.39 37.41 -37.21
CA GLU A 574 28.77 37.87 -37.38
C GLU A 574 29.16 38.99 -36.42
N VAL A 575 28.16 39.71 -35.87
CA VAL A 575 28.36 40.80 -34.90
C VAL A 575 28.37 40.25 -33.47
N GLU A 576 27.43 39.35 -33.15
CA GLU A 576 27.33 38.71 -31.85
C GLU A 576 28.64 37.97 -31.49
N GLY A 577 29.20 38.28 -30.32
CA GLY A 577 30.47 37.75 -29.82
C GLY A 577 31.73 38.47 -30.31
N ARG A 578 31.62 39.51 -31.14
CA ARG A 578 32.77 40.37 -31.52
C ARG A 578 32.78 41.65 -30.69
N SER A 579 33.98 42.20 -30.49
CA SER A 579 34.15 43.49 -29.82
C SER A 579 33.85 44.64 -30.78
N GLU A 580 33.32 45.74 -30.25
CA GLU A 580 33.08 46.98 -30.98
C GLU A 580 34.30 47.50 -31.76
N GLY A 581 35.50 47.40 -31.21
CA GLY A 581 36.73 47.83 -31.89
C GLY A 581 37.13 46.98 -33.10
N ASP A 582 36.54 45.79 -33.25
CA ASP A 582 36.73 44.92 -34.42
C ASP A 582 35.71 45.21 -35.53
N ILE A 583 34.60 45.89 -35.21
CA ILE A 583 33.45 46.10 -36.08
C ILE A 583 33.35 47.56 -36.55
N ILE A 584 33.62 48.51 -35.65
CA ILE A 584 33.49 49.94 -35.93
C ILE A 584 34.72 50.42 -36.74
N PRO A 585 34.53 50.98 -37.94
CA PRO A 585 35.65 51.37 -38.80
C PRO A 585 36.48 52.56 -38.28
N ASP A 586 35.86 53.44 -37.50
CA ASP A 586 36.51 54.61 -36.90
C ASP A 586 36.85 54.34 -35.42
N VAL A 587 38.13 54.48 -35.09
CA VAL A 587 38.66 54.21 -33.74
C VAL A 587 38.19 55.28 -32.75
N ASP A 588 38.01 56.52 -33.21
CA ASP A 588 37.58 57.62 -32.35
C ASP A 588 36.08 57.44 -31.96
N ASP A 589 35.24 56.99 -32.90
CA ASP A 589 33.83 56.62 -32.63
C ASP A 589 33.75 55.46 -31.63
N SER A 590 34.60 54.44 -31.80
CA SER A 590 34.62 53.25 -30.92
C SER A 590 34.96 53.59 -29.46
N ASP A 591 35.93 54.47 -29.22
CA ASP A 591 36.36 54.82 -27.86
C ASP A 591 35.32 55.69 -27.14
N GLU A 592 34.64 56.59 -27.85
CA GLU A 592 33.57 57.44 -27.30
C GLU A 592 32.34 56.59 -26.91
N PHE A 593 31.90 55.70 -27.80
CA PHE A 593 30.77 54.82 -27.48
C PHE A 593 31.07 53.90 -26.31
N ARG A 594 32.31 53.40 -26.21
CA ARG A 594 32.74 52.55 -25.09
C ARG A 594 32.69 53.27 -23.76
N GLN A 595 33.15 54.52 -23.73
CA GLN A 595 33.15 55.31 -22.51
C GLN A 595 31.73 55.50 -21.97
N ASP A 596 30.79 55.77 -22.88
CA ASP A 596 29.38 55.89 -22.54
C ASP A 596 28.74 54.58 -22.07
N ASP A 597 29.10 53.47 -22.71
CA ASP A 597 28.65 52.12 -22.31
C ASP A 597 29.13 51.79 -20.88
N LEU A 598 30.40 52.09 -20.56
CA LEU A 598 30.95 51.89 -19.22
C LEU A 598 30.33 52.81 -18.16
N GLU A 599 30.04 54.07 -18.49
CA GLU A 599 29.39 55.00 -17.55
C GLU A 599 27.99 54.51 -17.15
N VAL A 600 27.21 53.96 -18.09
CA VAL A 600 25.89 53.39 -17.81
C VAL A 600 25.99 52.13 -16.95
N ILE A 601 26.93 51.24 -17.27
CA ILE A 601 27.17 50.02 -16.48
C ILE A 601 27.60 50.35 -15.04
N GLU A 602 28.49 51.34 -14.86
CA GLU A 602 29.02 51.71 -13.54
C GLU A 602 28.04 52.54 -12.70
N SER A 603 27.28 53.44 -13.33
CA SER A 603 26.28 54.26 -12.65
C SER A 603 25.00 53.48 -12.34
N GLY A 604 24.63 52.51 -13.18
CA GLY A 604 23.37 51.80 -13.10
C GLY A 604 22.15 52.65 -13.49
N GLU A 605 22.37 53.80 -14.15
CA GLU A 605 21.32 54.74 -14.57
C GLU A 605 21.29 54.88 -16.10
N PRO A 606 20.12 55.05 -16.74
CA PRO A 606 20.03 55.29 -18.17
C PRO A 606 20.71 56.62 -18.59
N LYS A 607 21.41 56.61 -19.73
CA LYS A 607 22.04 57.79 -20.33
C LYS A 607 21.41 58.11 -21.68
N ASN A 608 20.99 59.36 -21.86
CA ASN A 608 20.68 59.92 -23.17
C ASN A 608 21.96 60.56 -23.72
N VAL A 609 22.53 59.97 -24.77
CA VAL A 609 23.80 60.43 -25.35
C VAL A 609 23.59 61.70 -26.18
N GLY A 610 22.38 61.92 -26.69
CA GLY A 610 22.05 63.07 -27.55
C GLY A 610 22.23 62.69 -29.01
N GLU A 611 22.87 63.56 -29.79
CA GLU A 611 23.19 63.33 -31.20
C GLU A 611 24.63 62.86 -31.33
N GLU A 612 24.81 61.63 -31.82
CA GLU A 612 26.12 61.04 -32.10
C GLU A 612 26.26 60.74 -33.59
N THR A 613 27.50 60.71 -34.09
CA THR A 613 27.76 60.46 -35.51
C THR A 613 28.28 59.05 -35.69
N LEU A 614 27.69 58.29 -36.62
CA LEU A 614 28.16 56.96 -36.99
C LEU A 614 28.63 56.95 -38.44
N THR A 615 29.85 56.51 -38.67
CA THR A 615 30.32 56.17 -40.02
C THR A 615 30.02 54.70 -40.34
N THR A 616 29.08 54.47 -41.24
CA THR A 616 28.72 53.11 -41.69
C THR A 616 29.86 52.45 -42.48
N ALA A 617 29.80 51.12 -42.66
CA ALA A 617 30.76 50.39 -43.50
C ALA A 617 30.79 50.86 -44.97
N ALA A 618 29.72 51.50 -45.46
CA ALA A 618 29.66 52.10 -46.80
C ALA A 618 30.33 53.50 -46.88
N GLY A 619 30.83 54.03 -45.76
CA GLY A 619 31.39 55.38 -45.65
C GLY A 619 30.33 56.49 -45.59
N GLU A 620 29.05 56.14 -45.39
CA GLU A 620 27.99 57.11 -45.14
C GLU A 620 28.00 57.53 -43.67
N THR A 621 27.94 58.83 -43.42
CA THR A 621 27.80 59.43 -42.10
C THR A 621 26.33 59.56 -41.72
N ARG A 622 25.94 58.95 -40.60
CA ARG A 622 24.59 59.01 -40.02
C ARG A 622 24.62 59.76 -38.70
N ILE A 623 23.56 60.52 -38.42
CA ILE A 623 23.33 61.17 -37.13
C ILE A 623 22.34 60.30 -36.36
N LEU A 624 22.81 59.73 -35.26
CA LEU A 624 22.03 58.86 -34.40
C LEU A 624 21.60 59.61 -33.14
N GLN A 625 20.37 59.37 -32.73
CA GLN A 625 19.87 59.77 -31.42
C GLN A 625 19.81 58.54 -30.51
N THR A 626 20.66 58.50 -29.50
CA THR A 626 20.96 57.26 -28.76
C THR A 626 20.62 57.33 -27.28
N VAL A 627 20.01 56.24 -26.82
CA VAL A 627 19.70 55.97 -25.42
C VAL A 627 20.37 54.66 -25.01
N LYS A 628 21.09 54.70 -23.90
CA LYS A 628 21.80 53.56 -23.32
C LYS A 628 21.21 53.23 -21.95
N ILE A 629 20.81 51.98 -21.75
CA ILE A 629 20.05 51.52 -20.59
C ILE A 629 20.85 50.41 -19.88
N PRO A 630 21.00 50.45 -18.55
CA PRO A 630 21.66 49.37 -17.82
C PRO A 630 20.86 48.07 -17.96
N TYR A 631 21.53 46.98 -18.34
CA TYR A 631 20.92 45.68 -18.58
C TYR A 631 21.67 44.60 -17.81
N LYS A 632 20.93 43.67 -17.18
CA LYS A 632 21.53 42.48 -16.55
C LYS A 632 21.20 41.25 -17.38
N VAL A 633 22.22 40.51 -17.78
CA VAL A 633 22.05 39.28 -18.54
C VAL A 633 21.38 38.23 -17.63
N PRO A 634 20.17 37.72 -17.96
CA PRO A 634 19.40 36.84 -17.06
C PRO A 634 20.11 35.53 -16.67
N GLU A 635 20.99 35.02 -17.54
CA GLU A 635 21.68 33.72 -17.36
C GLU A 635 22.98 33.83 -16.55
N THR A 636 23.79 34.87 -16.79
CA THR A 636 25.12 35.05 -16.16
C THR A 636 25.09 36.04 -15.00
N GLY A 637 24.08 36.91 -14.93
CA GLY A 637 24.02 38.02 -13.97
C GLY A 637 25.03 39.15 -14.25
N GLU A 638 25.69 39.09 -15.40
CA GLU A 638 26.69 40.07 -15.85
C GLU A 638 26.03 41.42 -16.15
N ASP A 639 26.72 42.50 -15.79
CA ASP A 639 26.28 43.87 -16.08
C ASP A 639 26.65 44.22 -17.53
N ALA A 640 25.65 44.65 -18.27
CA ALA A 640 25.68 44.96 -19.69
C ALA A 640 24.92 46.26 -19.97
N VAL A 641 24.97 46.73 -21.21
CA VAL A 641 24.22 47.90 -21.67
C VAL A 641 23.32 47.52 -22.85
N LEU A 642 22.06 47.92 -22.80
CA LEU A 642 21.13 47.88 -23.93
C LEU A 642 21.12 49.25 -24.59
N GLY A 643 21.60 49.31 -25.84
CA GLY A 643 21.58 50.50 -26.67
C GLY A 643 20.38 50.49 -27.62
N TYR A 644 19.72 51.64 -27.73
CA TYR A 644 18.73 51.95 -28.75
C TYR A 644 19.13 53.25 -29.45
N ALA A 645 19.40 53.19 -30.74
CA ALA A 645 19.87 54.32 -31.53
C ALA A 645 19.01 54.53 -32.78
N ARG A 646 18.36 55.70 -32.88
CA ARG A 646 17.51 56.08 -34.00
C ARG A 646 18.27 56.94 -35.00
N ASP A 647 18.20 56.60 -36.29
CA ASP A 647 18.73 57.46 -37.35
C ASP A 647 17.82 58.68 -37.56
N VAL A 648 18.36 59.88 -37.31
CA VAL A 648 17.67 61.17 -37.47
C VAL A 648 18.30 62.03 -38.57
N THR A 649 19.15 61.44 -39.42
CA THR A 649 19.92 62.17 -40.43
C THR A 649 19.04 63.00 -41.36
N ASP A 650 17.96 62.41 -41.90
CA ASP A 650 17.06 63.10 -42.83
C ASP A 650 16.23 64.19 -42.14
N LEU A 651 15.85 63.96 -40.88
CA LEU A 651 15.15 64.96 -40.07
C LEU A 651 16.05 66.19 -39.86
N LYS A 652 17.32 65.97 -39.48
CA LYS A 652 18.29 67.05 -39.26
C LYS A 652 18.58 67.86 -40.52
N ARG A 653 18.70 67.19 -41.67
CA ARG A 653 18.85 67.88 -42.98
C ARG A 653 17.65 68.76 -43.30
N TYR A 654 16.44 68.29 -42.98
CA TYR A 654 15.22 69.05 -43.21
C TYR A 654 15.11 70.27 -42.27
N GLU A 655 15.41 70.08 -40.98
CA GLU A 655 15.47 71.17 -39.99
C GLU A 655 16.43 72.28 -40.45
N GLN A 656 17.66 71.91 -40.83
CA GLN A 656 18.66 72.87 -41.31
C GLN A 656 18.19 73.61 -42.57
N THR A 657 17.53 72.91 -43.51
CA THR A 657 17.00 73.53 -44.73
C THR A 657 15.92 74.57 -44.42
N LEU A 658 15.04 74.29 -43.46
CA LEU A 658 13.99 75.23 -43.04
C LEU A 658 14.57 76.47 -42.36
N GLU A 659 15.58 76.30 -41.50
CA GLU A 659 16.27 77.41 -40.84
C GLU A 659 16.92 78.35 -41.87
N GLU A 660 17.65 77.79 -42.85
CA GLU A 660 18.28 78.57 -43.92
C GLU A 660 17.24 79.34 -44.77
N GLN A 661 16.09 78.71 -45.07
CA GLN A 661 15.01 79.36 -45.81
C GLN A 661 14.37 80.51 -45.01
N ARG A 662 14.12 80.31 -43.72
CA ARG A 662 13.58 81.34 -42.82
C ARG A 662 14.52 82.55 -42.77
N ASP A 663 15.81 82.31 -42.52
CA ASP A 663 16.81 83.36 -42.37
C ASP A 663 16.98 84.17 -43.68
N THR A 664 16.92 83.47 -44.83
CA THR A 664 16.95 84.12 -46.15
C THR A 664 15.73 85.03 -46.38
N LEU A 665 14.53 84.58 -46.00
CA LEU A 665 13.30 85.37 -46.13
C LEU A 665 13.32 86.62 -45.24
N MET A 666 13.81 86.50 -44.00
CA MET A 666 13.99 87.64 -43.09
C MET A 666 14.89 88.71 -43.71
N LEU A 667 16.06 88.31 -44.23
CA LEU A 667 17.02 89.23 -44.85
C LEU A 667 16.45 89.92 -46.10
N LEU A 668 15.80 89.16 -46.99
CA LEU A 668 15.19 89.71 -48.20
C LEU A 668 14.12 90.77 -47.86
N ASN A 669 13.24 90.45 -46.90
CA ASN A 669 12.14 91.32 -46.54
C ASN A 669 12.62 92.61 -45.86
N GLN A 670 13.66 92.53 -45.03
CA GLN A 670 14.29 93.71 -44.43
C GLN A 670 14.87 94.66 -45.49
N VAL A 671 15.62 94.13 -46.48
CA VAL A 671 16.26 94.96 -47.53
C VAL A 671 15.22 95.64 -48.42
N VAL A 672 14.23 94.90 -48.92
CA VAL A 672 13.22 95.43 -49.84
C VAL A 672 12.41 96.55 -49.19
N ARG A 673 11.97 96.37 -47.94
CA ARG A 673 11.20 97.39 -47.22
C ARG A 673 11.99 98.67 -46.98
N HIS A 674 13.24 98.55 -46.55
CA HIS A 674 14.13 99.70 -46.34
C HIS A 674 14.26 100.55 -47.61
N ASP A 675 14.47 99.92 -48.76
CA ASP A 675 14.65 100.61 -50.02
C ASP A 675 13.35 101.29 -50.49
N ILE A 676 12.20 100.61 -50.37
CA ILE A 676 10.90 101.20 -50.69
C ILE A 676 10.62 102.43 -49.80
N ARG A 677 10.84 102.31 -48.49
CA ARG A 677 10.61 103.41 -47.53
C ARG A 677 11.48 104.62 -47.85
N ASN A 678 12.75 104.40 -48.19
CA ASN A 678 13.66 105.47 -48.58
C ASN A 678 13.19 106.20 -49.84
N GLN A 679 12.73 105.48 -50.86
CA GLN A 679 12.19 106.11 -52.08
C GLN A 679 10.91 106.91 -51.79
N LEU A 680 10.02 106.39 -50.94
CA LEU A 680 8.80 107.10 -50.53
C LEU A 680 9.09 108.38 -49.75
N MET A 681 10.10 108.35 -48.86
CA MET A 681 10.53 109.54 -48.13
C MET A 681 11.07 110.63 -49.07
N VAL A 682 11.80 110.24 -50.11
CA VAL A 682 12.26 111.18 -51.15
C VAL A 682 11.08 111.81 -51.89
N VAL A 683 10.11 111.01 -52.32
CA VAL A 683 8.88 111.52 -53.00
C VAL A 683 8.14 112.49 -52.10
N LYS A 684 7.96 112.14 -50.82
CA LYS A 684 7.28 112.98 -49.83
C LYS A 684 8.00 114.32 -49.67
N SER A 685 9.29 114.32 -49.35
CA SER A 685 10.04 115.57 -49.08
C SER A 685 10.09 116.51 -50.27
N TYR A 686 10.28 116.00 -51.50
CA TYR A 686 10.22 116.87 -52.68
C TYR A 686 8.82 117.43 -52.93
N THR A 687 7.77 116.67 -52.64
CA THR A 687 6.39 117.12 -52.81
C THR A 687 6.00 118.17 -51.77
N GLU A 688 6.47 118.04 -50.52
CA GLU A 688 6.31 119.05 -49.45
C GLU A 688 6.94 120.40 -49.85
N LEU A 689 8.18 120.38 -50.35
CA LEU A 689 8.85 121.60 -50.84
C LEU A 689 8.11 122.24 -52.03
N LEU A 690 7.50 121.41 -52.88
CA LEU A 690 6.71 121.89 -54.01
C LEU A 690 5.39 122.52 -53.55
N GLU A 691 4.71 121.96 -52.54
CA GLU A 691 3.42 122.44 -52.05
C GLU A 691 3.43 123.94 -51.74
N ASP A 692 4.46 124.41 -51.02
CA ASP A 692 4.62 125.81 -50.62
C ASP A 692 4.76 126.77 -51.82
N SER A 693 5.30 126.25 -52.93
CA SER A 693 5.62 127.01 -54.14
C SER A 693 4.50 127.00 -55.18
N LEU A 694 3.44 126.21 -54.99
CA LEU A 694 2.35 126.08 -55.97
C LEU A 694 1.38 127.28 -55.93
N PRO A 695 0.95 127.80 -57.11
CA PRO A 695 0.25 129.09 -57.20
C PRO A 695 -1.27 129.02 -56.97
N ASP A 696 -1.89 127.84 -57.06
CA ASP A 696 -3.33 127.65 -56.93
C ASP A 696 -3.70 126.51 -55.96
N ASP A 697 -4.86 126.63 -55.32
CA ASP A 697 -5.35 125.68 -54.31
C ASP A 697 -5.58 124.28 -54.87
N GLN A 698 -5.91 124.15 -56.16
CA GLN A 698 -6.12 122.84 -56.78
C GLN A 698 -4.80 122.07 -56.92
N SER A 699 -3.73 122.73 -57.37
CA SER A 699 -2.39 122.14 -57.43
C SER A 699 -1.85 121.79 -56.04
N ARG A 700 -2.07 122.65 -55.03
CA ARG A 700 -1.71 122.34 -53.63
C ARG A 700 -2.47 121.13 -53.10
N THR A 701 -3.74 120.98 -53.47
CA THR A 701 -4.55 119.80 -53.12
C THR A 701 -3.93 118.53 -53.71
N TYR A 702 -3.49 118.54 -54.97
CA TYR A 702 -2.81 117.37 -55.57
C TYR A 702 -1.47 117.05 -54.89
N ALA A 703 -0.67 118.07 -54.53
CA ALA A 703 0.56 117.86 -53.78
C ALA A 703 0.29 117.21 -52.41
N ARG A 704 -0.72 117.70 -51.67
CA ARG A 704 -1.18 117.08 -50.41
C ARG A 704 -1.64 115.64 -50.60
N THR A 705 -2.33 115.33 -51.70
CA THR A 705 -2.72 113.96 -52.02
C THR A 705 -1.52 113.05 -52.22
N VAL A 706 -0.48 113.51 -52.93
CA VAL A 706 0.76 112.73 -53.15
C VAL A 706 1.55 112.55 -51.85
N ILE A 707 1.65 113.59 -51.02
CA ILE A 707 2.27 113.51 -49.67
C ILE A 707 1.51 112.50 -48.81
N GLY A 708 0.18 112.56 -48.81
CA GLY A 708 -0.68 111.62 -48.10
C GLY A 708 -0.49 110.18 -48.58
N ALA A 709 -0.46 109.96 -49.89
CA ALA A 709 -0.23 108.63 -50.47
C ALA A 709 1.18 108.09 -50.17
N ALA A 710 2.22 108.94 -50.17
CA ALA A 710 3.57 108.54 -49.82
C ALA A 710 3.71 108.20 -48.32
N LYS A 711 3.08 108.97 -47.43
CA LYS A 711 3.00 108.68 -45.99
C LYS A 711 2.30 107.33 -45.78
N GLN A 712 1.14 107.15 -46.39
CA GLN A 712 0.36 105.93 -46.28
C GLN A 712 1.13 104.70 -46.80
N ALA A 713 1.83 104.80 -47.92
CA ALA A 713 2.66 103.71 -48.43
C ALA A 713 3.83 103.38 -47.48
N ALA A 714 4.42 104.37 -46.81
CA ALA A 714 5.46 104.14 -45.81
C ALA A 714 4.90 103.44 -44.58
N ASP A 715 3.71 103.83 -44.11
CA ASP A 715 3.03 103.21 -42.98
C ASP A 715 2.70 101.73 -43.30
N ILE A 716 2.27 101.43 -44.54
CA ILE A 716 2.04 100.04 -44.99
C ILE A 716 3.33 99.20 -44.93
N THR A 717 4.48 99.76 -45.32
CA THR A 717 5.76 99.04 -45.22
C THR A 717 6.17 98.75 -43.78
N GLU A 718 5.74 99.58 -42.83
CA GLU A 718 5.94 99.37 -41.39
C GLU A 718 5.02 98.27 -40.86
N THR A 719 3.72 98.33 -41.14
CA THR A 719 2.78 97.25 -40.76
C THR A 719 3.19 95.91 -41.37
N ALA A 720 3.70 95.90 -42.61
CA ALA A 720 4.19 94.68 -43.24
C ALA A 720 5.43 94.09 -42.53
N ARG A 721 6.26 94.94 -41.91
CA ARG A 721 7.36 94.50 -41.05
C ARG A 721 6.84 93.77 -39.84
N ASP A 722 5.94 94.39 -39.09
CA ASP A 722 5.38 93.82 -37.88
C ASP A 722 4.71 92.46 -38.17
N VAL A 723 3.92 92.35 -39.25
CA VAL A 723 3.32 91.05 -39.67
C VAL A 723 4.38 90.00 -40.00
N THR A 724 5.46 90.38 -40.68
CA THR A 724 6.52 89.43 -41.02
C THR A 724 7.25 88.95 -39.78
N ASP A 725 7.48 89.85 -38.82
CA ASP A 725 8.17 89.54 -37.58
C ASP A 725 7.29 88.57 -36.74
N VAL A 726 5.96 88.74 -36.74
CA VAL A 726 5.02 87.77 -36.13
C VAL A 726 5.02 86.41 -36.84
N LEU A 727 4.97 86.39 -38.18
CA LEU A 727 4.85 85.13 -38.93
C LEU A 727 6.12 84.29 -38.96
N LEU A 728 7.30 84.93 -38.91
CA LEU A 728 8.59 84.24 -39.02
C LEU A 728 9.24 83.96 -37.66
N GLN A 729 8.74 84.55 -36.58
CA GLN A 729 9.15 84.19 -35.22
C GLN A 729 8.27 83.06 -34.68
N VAL A 730 8.81 81.85 -34.69
CA VAL A 730 8.21 80.71 -34.00
C VAL A 730 8.88 80.59 -32.63
N GLY A 731 8.13 80.78 -31.55
CA GLY A 731 8.60 80.51 -30.19
C GLY A 731 9.43 81.59 -29.50
N THR A 732 9.26 82.88 -29.84
CA THR A 732 9.76 83.96 -28.95
C THR A 732 8.90 84.01 -27.70
N ASP A 733 9.55 83.92 -26.54
CA ASP A 733 8.93 84.05 -25.22
C ASP A 733 8.32 85.46 -25.06
N GLN A 734 7.14 85.53 -24.45
CA GLN A 734 6.57 86.80 -24.02
C GLN A 734 7.37 87.33 -22.82
N GLU A 735 7.65 88.63 -22.80
CA GLU A 735 8.37 89.32 -21.73
C GLU A 735 7.43 90.33 -21.02
N PRO A 736 7.69 90.69 -19.75
CA PRO A 736 6.95 91.76 -19.08
C PRO A 736 7.21 93.12 -19.73
N VAL A 737 6.18 93.74 -20.33
CA VAL A 737 6.25 95.06 -20.99
C VAL A 737 5.49 96.12 -20.18
N ASP A 738 6.09 97.30 -19.97
CA ASP A 738 5.46 98.44 -19.28
C ASP A 738 4.37 99.09 -20.16
N LEU A 739 3.11 98.82 -19.83
CA LEU A 739 1.96 99.33 -20.57
C LEU A 739 1.88 100.86 -20.55
N ARG A 740 2.25 101.49 -19.44
CA ARG A 740 2.17 102.96 -19.30
C ARG A 740 3.18 103.62 -20.22
N ALA A 741 4.41 103.13 -20.26
CA ALA A 741 5.45 103.68 -21.12
C ALA A 741 5.03 103.61 -22.59
N GLU A 742 4.62 102.42 -23.04
CA GLU A 742 4.23 102.17 -24.43
C GLU A 742 3.01 103.01 -24.86
N LEU A 743 1.93 102.98 -24.07
CA LEU A 743 0.71 103.71 -24.43
C LEU A 743 0.93 105.23 -24.42
N ASN A 744 1.70 105.77 -23.46
CA ASN A 744 2.00 107.20 -23.44
C ASN A 744 2.83 107.64 -24.65
N GLN A 745 3.80 106.83 -25.08
CA GLN A 745 4.60 107.15 -26.25
C GLN A 745 3.73 107.29 -27.51
N GLN A 746 2.79 106.35 -27.72
CA GLN A 746 1.88 106.41 -28.86
C GLN A 746 0.89 107.58 -28.75
N ILE A 747 0.42 107.90 -27.53
CA ILE A 747 -0.44 109.08 -27.28
C ILE A 747 0.29 110.38 -27.60
N GLU A 748 1.55 110.52 -27.17
CA GLU A 748 2.36 111.70 -27.45
C GLU A 748 2.60 111.88 -28.94
N GLN A 749 2.80 110.78 -29.68
CA GLN A 749 2.95 110.81 -31.13
C GLN A 749 1.71 111.41 -31.81
N ILE A 750 0.50 110.95 -31.47
CA ILE A 750 -0.74 111.52 -32.04
C ILE A 750 -0.96 112.97 -31.58
N ARG A 751 -0.66 113.29 -30.32
CA ARG A 751 -0.76 114.68 -29.81
C ARG A 751 0.20 115.64 -30.50
N SER A 752 1.26 115.16 -31.13
CA SER A 752 2.16 116.01 -31.93
C SER A 752 1.50 116.48 -33.24
N GLU A 753 0.51 115.74 -33.75
CA GLU A 753 -0.29 116.06 -34.93
C GLU A 753 -1.53 116.93 -34.59
N LYS A 754 -1.34 118.01 -33.79
CA LYS A 754 -2.42 118.83 -33.18
C LYS A 754 -3.47 119.39 -34.14
N ASP A 755 -3.16 119.48 -35.43
CA ASP A 755 -4.08 120.00 -36.44
C ASP A 755 -5.10 118.95 -36.92
N ARG A 756 -4.95 117.68 -36.51
CA ARG A 756 -5.77 116.55 -36.98
C ARG A 756 -6.52 115.80 -35.87
N ALA A 757 -6.02 115.82 -34.63
CA ALA A 757 -6.65 115.10 -33.53
C ALA A 757 -6.44 115.76 -32.16
N THR A 758 -7.41 115.59 -31.27
CA THR A 758 -7.33 115.93 -29.84
C THR A 758 -7.48 114.65 -29.02
N VAL A 759 -6.46 114.32 -28.21
CA VAL A 759 -6.44 113.10 -27.40
C VAL A 759 -6.60 113.41 -25.91
N THR A 760 -7.74 113.01 -25.35
CA THR A 760 -8.06 113.11 -23.92
C THR A 760 -7.84 111.77 -23.24
N VAL A 761 -7.13 111.76 -22.11
CA VAL A 761 -6.97 110.55 -21.29
C VAL A 761 -7.90 110.69 -20.09
N ASN A 762 -8.88 109.81 -20.00
CA ASN A 762 -9.87 109.79 -18.92
C ASN A 762 -9.33 108.95 -17.76
N GLY A 763 -8.77 109.64 -16.76
CA GLY A 763 -8.12 109.01 -15.62
C GLY A 763 -6.59 108.97 -15.76
N ALA A 764 -5.94 108.11 -14.98
CA ALA A 764 -4.50 107.86 -15.08
C ALA A 764 -4.27 106.48 -15.69
N ILE A 765 -3.31 106.39 -16.62
CA ILE A 765 -2.89 105.10 -17.18
C ILE A 765 -2.19 104.30 -16.06
N PRO A 766 -2.63 103.06 -15.76
CA PRO A 766 -2.10 102.26 -14.66
C PRO A 766 -0.62 101.95 -14.86
N ASP A 767 0.12 101.80 -13.75
CA ASP A 767 1.54 101.42 -13.74
C ASP A 767 1.62 99.89 -13.66
N VAL A 768 1.41 99.20 -14.79
CA VAL A 768 1.31 97.75 -14.84
C VAL A 768 2.15 97.19 -15.98
N THR A 769 2.65 95.98 -15.76
CA THR A 769 3.33 95.18 -16.78
C THR A 769 2.36 94.15 -17.36
N VAL A 770 2.38 93.99 -18.68
CA VAL A 770 1.60 92.98 -19.41
C VAL A 770 2.53 91.97 -20.05
N LEU A 771 2.08 90.74 -20.20
CA LEU A 771 2.85 89.67 -20.83
C LEU A 771 2.72 89.82 -22.36
N ALA A 772 3.73 90.41 -23.00
CA ALA A 772 3.71 90.75 -24.42
C ALA A 772 5.12 90.66 -25.02
N ASP A 773 5.32 91.11 -26.25
CA ASP A 773 6.66 91.28 -26.82
C ASP A 773 6.86 92.73 -27.32
N GLY A 774 8.02 93.02 -27.90
CA GLY A 774 8.36 94.35 -28.43
C GLY A 774 7.42 94.88 -29.53
N LEU A 775 6.45 94.09 -30.01
CA LEU A 775 5.44 94.48 -30.99
C LEU A 775 4.15 95.03 -30.34
N LEU A 776 4.06 95.11 -29.01
CA LEU A 776 2.91 95.73 -28.34
C LEU A 776 2.67 97.18 -28.81
N GLU A 777 3.73 97.93 -29.12
CA GLU A 777 3.61 99.27 -29.71
C GLU A 777 2.79 99.28 -31.01
N ALA A 778 2.87 98.22 -31.81
CA ALA A 778 2.16 98.12 -33.09
C ALA A 778 0.66 98.04 -32.86
N VAL A 779 0.19 97.41 -31.77
CA VAL A 779 -1.24 97.34 -31.44
C VAL A 779 -1.80 98.75 -31.24
N PHE A 780 -1.21 99.51 -30.32
CA PHE A 780 -1.72 100.84 -29.98
C PHE A 780 -1.51 101.85 -31.11
N ARG A 781 -0.38 101.76 -31.84
CA ARG A 781 -0.12 102.58 -33.02
C ARG A 781 -1.22 102.39 -34.08
N ASN A 782 -1.58 101.15 -34.40
CA ASN A 782 -2.60 100.85 -35.42
C ASN A 782 -3.99 101.33 -34.98
N LEU A 783 -4.40 101.07 -33.74
CA LEU A 783 -5.70 101.50 -33.24
C LEU A 783 -5.83 103.04 -33.17
N LEU A 784 -4.82 103.72 -32.64
CA LEU A 784 -4.82 105.19 -32.55
C LEU A 784 -4.75 105.84 -33.93
N THR A 785 -3.95 105.30 -34.85
CA THR A 785 -3.89 105.83 -36.23
C THR A 785 -5.21 105.64 -36.95
N ASN A 786 -5.88 104.49 -36.77
CA ASN A 786 -7.19 104.25 -37.35
C ASN A 786 -8.25 105.23 -36.83
N ALA A 787 -8.23 105.51 -35.53
CA ALA A 787 -9.13 106.49 -34.91
C ALA A 787 -8.94 107.93 -35.46
N VAL A 788 -7.78 108.26 -36.03
CA VAL A 788 -7.52 109.55 -36.70
C VAL A 788 -7.85 109.49 -38.19
N VAL A 789 -7.42 108.43 -38.90
CA VAL A 789 -7.50 108.34 -40.37
C VAL A 789 -8.93 108.07 -40.85
N HIS A 790 -9.69 107.26 -40.11
CA HIS A 790 -11.06 106.85 -40.48
C HIS A 790 -12.14 107.76 -39.86
N ASN A 791 -11.73 108.90 -39.31
CA ASN A 791 -12.63 109.87 -38.72
C ASN A 791 -13.11 110.89 -39.78
N ASP A 792 -14.42 111.16 -39.81
CA ASP A 792 -15.05 112.08 -40.76
C ASP A 792 -15.01 113.56 -40.31
N LYS A 793 -14.52 113.84 -39.09
CA LYS A 793 -14.41 115.20 -38.53
C LYS A 793 -13.10 115.87 -38.93
N GLN A 794 -13.09 117.21 -38.96
CA GLN A 794 -11.86 118.00 -39.22
C GLN A 794 -10.80 117.80 -38.15
N VAL A 795 -11.21 117.59 -36.90
CA VAL A 795 -10.34 117.25 -35.77
C VAL A 795 -10.98 116.04 -35.09
N ALA A 796 -10.28 114.91 -35.12
CA ALA A 796 -10.71 113.69 -34.46
C ALA A 796 -10.63 113.87 -32.93
N GLU A 797 -11.72 113.62 -32.20
CA GLU A 797 -11.68 113.59 -30.74
C GLU A 797 -11.52 112.14 -30.29
N ILE A 798 -10.40 111.85 -29.65
CA ILE A 798 -10.03 110.52 -29.19
C ILE A 798 -9.98 110.54 -27.67
N THR A 799 -10.68 109.62 -27.05
CA THR A 799 -10.72 109.44 -25.60
C THR A 799 -10.14 108.08 -25.26
N ILE A 800 -9.13 108.06 -24.39
CA ILE A 800 -8.48 106.83 -23.95
C ILE A 800 -8.81 106.63 -22.48
N SER A 801 -9.32 105.45 -22.13
CA SER A 801 -9.59 105.02 -20.76
C SER A 801 -9.00 103.65 -20.50
N THR A 802 -8.62 103.40 -19.25
CA THR A 802 -8.02 102.14 -18.83
C THR A 802 -8.67 101.64 -17.56
N SER A 803 -8.94 100.34 -17.48
CA SER A 803 -9.43 99.66 -16.27
C SER A 803 -8.60 98.42 -16.00
N VAL A 804 -8.32 98.15 -14.72
CA VAL A 804 -7.52 96.99 -14.29
C VAL A 804 -8.43 96.07 -13.47
N SER A 805 -8.46 94.79 -13.83
CA SER A 805 -9.08 93.70 -13.07
C SER A 805 -8.02 92.92 -12.27
N GLU A 806 -8.37 91.78 -11.66
CA GLU A 806 -7.39 90.98 -10.90
C GLU A 806 -6.29 90.40 -11.81
N ASP A 807 -6.63 89.99 -13.03
CA ASP A 807 -5.73 89.24 -13.92
C ASP A 807 -5.42 89.98 -15.25
N ALA A 808 -6.11 91.08 -15.56
CA ALA A 808 -5.99 91.75 -16.85
C ALA A 808 -6.14 93.28 -16.77
N VAL A 809 -5.72 93.95 -17.83
CA VAL A 809 -5.94 95.38 -18.06
C VAL A 809 -6.65 95.59 -19.39
N CYS A 810 -7.74 96.37 -19.35
CA CYS A 810 -8.47 96.79 -20.53
C CYS A 810 -8.07 98.22 -20.90
N VAL A 811 -7.70 98.44 -22.16
CA VAL A 811 -7.45 99.75 -22.76
C VAL A 811 -8.55 100.01 -23.78
N SER A 812 -9.34 101.06 -23.57
CA SER A 812 -10.40 101.48 -24.49
C SER A 812 -9.99 102.75 -25.21
N ILE A 813 -10.05 102.74 -26.55
CA ILE A 813 -9.77 103.87 -27.43
C ILE A 813 -11.07 104.23 -28.13
N ALA A 814 -11.70 105.32 -27.69
CA ALA A 814 -12.97 105.82 -28.21
C ALA A 814 -12.75 106.99 -29.17
N ASP A 815 -13.37 106.98 -30.34
CA ASP A 815 -13.35 108.06 -31.32
C ASP A 815 -14.75 108.65 -31.57
N ASN A 816 -14.83 109.87 -32.13
CA ASN A 816 -16.08 110.56 -32.46
C ASN A 816 -16.49 110.49 -33.94
N GLY A 817 -15.99 109.48 -34.67
CA GLY A 817 -16.22 109.26 -36.10
C GLY A 817 -17.60 108.68 -36.45
N PRO A 818 -17.75 108.05 -37.63
CA PRO A 818 -19.05 107.59 -38.13
C PRO A 818 -19.62 106.35 -37.40
N GLY A 819 -18.82 105.67 -36.59
CA GLY A 819 -19.17 104.38 -35.99
C GLY A 819 -19.05 103.21 -36.98
N ILE A 820 -19.02 101.98 -36.47
CA ILE A 820 -18.88 100.75 -37.27
C ILE A 820 -20.17 99.94 -37.17
N PRO A 821 -20.84 99.58 -38.28
CA PRO A 821 -22.04 98.75 -38.26
C PRO A 821 -21.82 97.40 -37.55
N ASP A 822 -22.80 96.93 -36.77
CA ASP A 822 -22.71 95.68 -35.99
C ASP A 822 -22.32 94.47 -36.84
N ASP A 823 -22.83 94.37 -38.07
CA ASP A 823 -22.55 93.29 -39.02
C ASP A 823 -21.11 93.30 -39.56
N HIS A 824 -20.37 94.40 -39.34
CA HIS A 824 -18.98 94.57 -39.76
C HIS A 824 -17.97 94.53 -38.60
N LYS A 825 -18.40 94.61 -37.34
CA LYS A 825 -17.50 94.69 -36.16
C LYS A 825 -16.59 93.48 -35.99
N GLU A 826 -17.06 92.27 -36.29
CA GLU A 826 -16.23 91.06 -36.25
C GLU A 826 -15.41 90.85 -37.53
N GLN A 827 -15.91 91.30 -38.68
CA GLN A 827 -15.27 91.09 -39.98
C GLN A 827 -14.04 92.00 -40.18
N ILE A 828 -14.02 93.17 -39.54
CA ILE A 828 -12.95 94.17 -39.71
C ILE A 828 -11.57 93.72 -39.18
N PHE A 829 -11.53 92.65 -38.37
CA PHE A 829 -10.29 92.03 -37.88
C PHE A 829 -9.78 90.88 -38.77
N GLN A 830 -10.48 90.52 -39.86
CA GLN A 830 -10.08 89.44 -40.76
C GLN A 830 -9.09 89.92 -41.84
N GLU A 831 -8.29 88.99 -42.37
CA GLU A 831 -7.25 89.27 -43.36
C GLU A 831 -7.84 89.80 -44.68
N GLY A 832 -7.48 91.02 -45.08
CA GLY A 832 -7.83 91.60 -46.38
C GLY A 832 -9.19 92.30 -46.46
N GLU A 833 -9.94 92.42 -45.37
CA GLU A 833 -11.18 93.21 -45.29
C GLU A 833 -10.85 94.72 -45.30
N LYS A 834 -11.32 95.43 -46.34
CA LYS A 834 -11.25 96.91 -46.39
C LYS A 834 -12.53 97.48 -45.78
N GLY A 835 -12.41 98.08 -44.59
CA GLY A 835 -13.48 98.87 -43.99
C GLY A 835 -14.01 99.94 -44.95
N LEU A 836 -15.33 100.15 -44.91
CA LEU A 836 -16.09 101.02 -45.81
C LEU A 836 -15.42 102.39 -46.07
N GLU A 837 -15.30 102.73 -47.35
CA GLU A 837 -14.93 104.04 -47.93
C GLU A 837 -13.54 104.66 -47.61
N SER A 838 -12.53 103.90 -47.25
CA SER A 838 -11.18 104.47 -47.01
C SER A 838 -10.05 103.62 -47.60
N GLY A 839 -9.02 104.30 -48.12
CA GLY A 839 -7.90 103.69 -48.85
C GLY A 839 -6.95 102.83 -48.01
N GLY A 840 -7.35 102.31 -46.85
CA GLY A 840 -6.54 101.47 -45.97
C GLY A 840 -6.29 100.06 -46.53
N THR A 841 -5.27 99.38 -46.01
CA THR A 841 -4.87 98.02 -46.46
C THR A 841 -5.63 96.88 -45.78
N GLY A 842 -6.36 97.13 -44.70
CA GLY A 842 -7.02 96.09 -43.88
C GLY A 842 -6.07 95.26 -43.01
N ILE A 843 -4.75 95.42 -43.18
CA ILE A 843 -3.72 94.61 -42.51
C ILE A 843 -3.51 95.05 -41.04
N GLY A 844 -3.72 96.32 -40.72
CA GLY A 844 -3.43 96.87 -39.38
C GLY A 844 -4.32 96.31 -38.27
N LEU A 845 -5.63 96.17 -38.51
CA LEU A 845 -6.55 95.58 -37.53
C LEU A 845 -6.41 94.06 -37.46
N TYR A 846 -6.14 93.41 -38.58
CA TYR A 846 -5.76 92.00 -38.59
C TYR A 846 -4.53 91.75 -37.70
N LEU A 847 -3.46 92.55 -37.85
CA LEU A 847 -2.26 92.47 -37.00
C LEU A 847 -2.60 92.70 -35.52
N VAL A 848 -3.46 93.66 -35.19
CA VAL A 848 -3.94 93.88 -33.81
C VAL A 848 -4.56 92.59 -33.25
N LYS A 849 -5.49 91.96 -33.99
CA LYS A 849 -6.12 90.70 -33.53
C LYS A 849 -5.10 89.57 -33.40
N THR A 850 -4.16 89.45 -34.34
CA THR A 850 -3.11 88.42 -34.29
C THR A 850 -2.21 88.59 -33.07
N LEU A 851 -1.75 89.81 -32.78
CA LEU A 851 -0.89 90.10 -31.64
C LEU A 851 -1.62 89.91 -30.31
N ILE A 852 -2.85 90.40 -30.20
CA ILE A 852 -3.64 90.25 -28.97
C ILE A 852 -3.96 88.78 -28.68
N ASN A 853 -4.33 88.00 -29.69
CA ASN A 853 -4.49 86.55 -29.52
C ASN A 853 -3.17 85.87 -29.13
N ARG A 854 -2.02 86.32 -29.66
CA ARG A 854 -0.69 85.82 -29.27
C ARG A 854 -0.38 86.13 -27.81
N TYR A 855 -0.89 87.23 -27.27
CA TYR A 855 -0.72 87.64 -25.88
C TYR A 855 -1.80 87.06 -24.95
N ASP A 856 -2.57 86.06 -25.39
CA ASP A 856 -3.71 85.49 -24.64
C ASP A 856 -4.74 86.54 -24.18
N GLY A 857 -4.83 87.67 -24.90
CA GLY A 857 -5.80 88.74 -24.67
C GLY A 857 -6.98 88.69 -25.64
N ASP A 858 -7.86 89.68 -25.56
CA ASP A 858 -8.96 89.85 -26.51
C ASP A 858 -9.12 91.30 -27.00
N VAL A 859 -9.69 91.45 -28.19
CA VAL A 859 -9.98 92.76 -28.80
C VAL A 859 -11.33 92.73 -29.50
N TRP A 860 -12.15 93.73 -29.20
CA TRP A 860 -13.50 93.91 -29.74
C TRP A 860 -13.85 95.40 -29.90
N ILE A 861 -15.01 95.67 -30.50
CA ILE A 861 -15.49 97.01 -30.83
C ILE A 861 -16.86 97.24 -30.19
N GLU A 862 -17.02 98.39 -29.53
CA GLU A 862 -18.29 98.88 -28.97
C GLU A 862 -18.70 100.19 -29.66
N ASP A 863 -19.97 100.60 -29.51
CA ASP A 863 -20.46 101.87 -30.04
C ASP A 863 -20.15 103.03 -29.09
N ASN A 864 -19.75 104.18 -29.65
CA ASN A 864 -19.57 105.41 -28.88
C ASN A 864 -20.79 106.35 -29.05
N GLU A 865 -21.32 106.88 -27.95
CA GLU A 865 -22.47 107.80 -27.98
C GLU A 865 -22.05 109.28 -28.09
N PRO A 866 -22.74 110.13 -28.90
CA PRO A 866 -23.85 109.80 -29.79
C PRO A 866 -23.44 109.23 -31.16
N THR A 867 -22.15 109.27 -31.52
CA THR A 867 -21.57 108.67 -32.74
C THR A 867 -20.10 108.32 -32.54
N GLY A 868 -19.63 107.20 -33.08
CA GLY A 868 -18.22 106.79 -33.09
C GLY A 868 -18.04 105.32 -32.70
N SER A 869 -16.78 104.89 -32.52
CA SER A 869 -16.45 103.53 -32.11
C SER A 869 -15.52 103.51 -30.90
N VAL A 870 -15.57 102.43 -30.13
CA VAL A 870 -14.67 102.16 -29.01
C VAL A 870 -13.95 100.85 -29.27
N PHE A 871 -12.65 100.91 -29.54
CA PHE A 871 -11.82 99.71 -29.62
C PHE A 871 -11.35 99.35 -28.22
N VAL A 872 -11.68 98.15 -27.75
CA VAL A 872 -11.30 97.66 -26.43
C VAL A 872 -10.28 96.55 -26.60
N VAL A 873 -9.14 96.70 -25.93
CA VAL A 873 -8.05 95.72 -25.89
C VAL A 873 -7.88 95.24 -24.47
N GLU A 874 -8.03 93.94 -24.24
CA GLU A 874 -7.77 93.26 -22.98
C GLU A 874 -6.43 92.52 -23.05
N LEU A 875 -5.55 92.77 -22.08
CA LEU A 875 -4.23 92.15 -21.99
C LEU A 875 -4.03 91.53 -20.59
N PRO A 876 -3.48 90.31 -20.48
CA PRO A 876 -3.17 89.72 -19.19
C PRO A 876 -1.99 90.45 -18.52
N LEU A 877 -2.07 90.57 -17.19
CA LEU A 877 -0.99 91.13 -16.37
C LEU A 877 0.17 90.12 -16.28
N ALA A 878 1.41 90.60 -16.35
CA ALA A 878 2.58 89.80 -16.05
C ALA A 878 2.82 89.78 -14.53
N GLU A 879 3.05 88.59 -13.95
CA GLU A 879 3.33 88.39 -12.51
C GLU A 879 4.64 89.04 -12.03
#